data_AF-A0A8S8Y3S8-F1
#
_entry.id   AF-A0A8S8Y3S8-F1
#
_cell.length_a   1.000
_cell.length_b   1.000
_cell.length_c   1.000
_cell.angle_alpha   90.00
_cell.angle_beta   90.00
_cell.angle_gamma   90.00
#
_symmetry.space_group_name_H-M   'P 1'
#
loop_
_entity.id
_entity.type
_entity.pdbx_description
1 polymer ?
#
loop_
_entity_poly.entity_id
_entity_poly.type
_entity_poly.pdbx_seq_one_letter_code
_entity_poly.pdbx_strand_id
1 'polypeptide(L)'
;MESQLLECLESLSSAGDDERARLRKVSRTVGYEELPKSWRALVRIAAAKTSPKRQDDSASGSKKSSRRAGRRVRRSTSDPREAIIADEEEGNPAFRLCRHILLQPEVMKDATGASDIRKRCDEGLHPAWERLAREAPIFAELSRFPVLEVSNAESSIEAWLEKANFDPIDHPSMYDWLSIDPPMKLSPKQRKSLLMLRREYSTKVDPRRVKRQIADFDTDTGVGSLFVGIMMASIGEDAERLFKTASDDPDLKEIATLYLTLNSFRHSKSAEEVVKWIEKEPESKLSYALTIEAWQAVSLLDLDLDLNALTGGGDLLDSHGSAWPAKLSFMIASKLIDEDRFDGAREVILGRPMGPIDVLTAVGRFSENDEDLVEIASESAKKIETSELIEILYDGSKSVRIRTIAAREAIARGLKAAHLEVLSDIATKGNEIELLSEILVGEANVRNPMRGLLVWHLLSARIGISKMDRMVDLRKKSIEALERIEDPCLSEVSVALLAVINGFSHDLNALHDRLGTTGIKALNQTRRALLEDGTGIVRENSIGQLITAADNSSLGDIESSLFDSLITSLRLNRARIELQMQDEDKKRSATETLVSIVNEGRLSLQLVISISEMIEEYHIALPVMEEWYREHAPDSSGSQIVRAAISIGKGDHLNAGRCFLEAARRLEPQRFERTTQLRRMALIHFAHARAWKQAVDLIDRNAELMAAITRRFQLFLRVCSEYDKGRSDVATNLVLGYASDLDQEERTQEINGLRTYPDELGLPSDPFEGRVKAALKRLDRPGRRNEDRLERRLKEELQKGRDVLEISLIAQEQAEKKPLSGLRMFQSAINHGGFDEEGVRRLRRSQRSMFTTLESSIPIKDRRTFNITSLKPLVIVDTNLLIDAFKDELIKRGSPYGLGNLDWSLERAFQWALRRQKDAGSIKTYLPESVMREFSNRTRDVSTSKRLFHGEYQDQGLWSSVENAGIEEIRNYVIEVFSGVNLAFEQDNSIISGLNNFLESHSNIFAKIDESKRQRRDDEPSRSVINGEAIYPEEGDRQIIIDAASLASYSSSISPKLRDIGSVLVATRDSDFRMIRRSLEEQYGFVVVENADQITKSVNRS
;
A
#
# COMPACT_ATOMS: atom_id res chain seq x y z
N MET A 1 67.19 26.42 42.30
CA MET A 1 67.04 27.63 43.14
C MET A 1 68.35 28.40 43.32
N GLU A 2 69.35 27.88 44.03
CA GLU A 2 70.62 28.60 44.25
C GLU A 2 71.43 28.83 42.96
N SER A 3 71.45 27.89 42.02
CA SER A 3 72.10 28.06 40.71
C SER A 3 71.40 29.11 39.84
N GLN A 4 70.07 29.19 39.89
CA GLN A 4 69.28 30.23 39.21
C GLN A 4 69.50 31.61 39.86
N LEU A 5 69.65 31.65 41.19
CA LEU A 5 70.02 32.86 41.92
C LEU A 5 71.43 33.33 41.50
N LEU A 6 72.40 32.42 41.41
CA LEU A 6 73.75 32.74 40.93
C LEU A 6 73.72 33.32 39.51
N GLU A 7 73.00 32.70 38.58
CA GLU A 7 72.82 33.20 37.20
C GLU A 7 72.26 34.65 37.19
N CYS A 8 71.28 34.93 38.04
CA CYS A 8 70.71 36.27 38.20
C CYS A 8 71.73 37.28 38.73
N LEU A 9 72.52 36.89 39.74
CA LEU A 9 73.50 37.76 40.40
C LEU A 9 74.73 38.02 39.51
N GLU A 10 75.17 37.05 38.72
CA GLU A 10 76.20 37.25 37.70
C GLU A 10 75.73 38.23 36.62
N SER A 11 74.48 38.12 36.18
CA SER A 11 73.88 39.05 35.24
C SER A 11 73.83 40.50 35.78
N LEU A 12 73.59 40.71 37.09
CA LEU A 12 73.67 42.05 37.71
C LEU A 12 75.04 42.70 37.51
N SER A 13 76.11 41.95 37.72
CA SER A 13 77.48 42.48 37.71
C SER A 13 77.89 43.05 36.35
N SER A 14 77.30 42.54 35.28
CA SER A 14 77.54 42.98 33.91
C SER A 14 76.70 44.20 33.49
N ALA A 15 75.87 44.78 34.37
CA ALA A 15 74.92 45.86 34.07
C ALA A 15 75.34 47.26 34.59
N GLY A 16 76.52 47.39 35.20
CA GLY A 16 76.98 48.63 35.85
C GLY A 16 76.35 48.88 37.22
N ASP A 17 76.38 50.15 37.67
CA ASP A 17 75.97 50.55 39.03
C ASP A 17 74.54 51.11 39.15
N ASP A 18 73.86 51.41 38.04
CA ASP A 18 72.48 51.93 38.07
C ASP A 18 71.45 50.82 38.40
N GLU A 19 70.68 51.03 39.48
CA GLU A 19 69.68 50.06 39.97
C GLU A 19 68.65 49.69 38.91
N ARG A 20 68.14 50.66 38.14
CA ARG A 20 67.10 50.40 37.14
C ARG A 20 67.64 49.62 35.94
N ALA A 21 68.88 49.88 35.52
CA ALA A 21 69.55 49.13 34.46
C ALA A 21 69.83 47.69 34.90
N ARG A 22 70.33 47.49 36.13
CA ARG A 22 70.56 46.19 36.76
C ARG A 22 69.28 45.35 36.85
N LEU A 23 68.20 45.94 37.37
CA LEU A 23 66.89 45.27 37.45
C LEU A 23 66.33 44.91 36.07
N ARG A 24 66.45 45.80 35.08
CA ARG A 24 66.02 45.50 33.70
C ARG A 24 66.82 44.36 33.10
N LYS A 25 68.14 44.32 33.29
CA LYS A 25 68.99 43.26 32.72
C LYS A 25 68.65 41.89 33.30
N VAL A 26 68.50 41.80 34.62
CA VAL A 26 68.19 40.53 35.27
C VAL A 26 66.76 40.07 35.03
N SER A 27 65.80 40.99 34.95
CA SER A 27 64.41 40.65 34.59
C SER A 27 64.26 39.97 33.23
N ARG A 28 65.28 40.03 32.37
CA ARG A 28 65.33 39.37 31.05
C ARG A 28 66.02 38.00 31.07
N THR A 29 66.60 37.58 32.19
CA THR A 29 67.22 36.26 32.34
C THR A 29 66.16 35.21 32.65
N VAL A 30 66.34 34.00 32.12
CA VAL A 30 65.40 32.89 32.31
C VAL A 30 65.41 32.44 33.78
N GLY A 31 66.58 32.40 34.41
CA GLY A 31 66.71 32.14 35.84
C GLY A 31 65.85 33.06 36.71
N TYR A 32 65.67 34.34 36.35
CA TYR A 32 64.81 35.25 37.13
C TYR A 32 63.33 34.90 37.02
N GLU A 33 62.86 34.43 35.85
CA GLU A 33 61.48 33.94 35.68
C GLU A 33 61.23 32.61 36.42
N GLU A 34 62.26 31.78 36.60
CA GLU A 34 62.18 30.52 37.36
C GLU A 34 62.18 30.73 38.89
N LEU A 35 62.77 31.82 39.39
CA LEU A 35 62.81 32.10 40.84
C LEU A 35 61.41 32.47 41.40
N PRO A 36 61.03 31.97 42.59
CA PRO A 36 59.86 32.41 43.34
C PRO A 36 60.04 33.84 43.88
N LYS A 37 58.92 34.41 44.36
CA LYS A 37 58.80 35.84 44.68
C LYS A 37 59.80 36.32 45.75
N SER A 38 60.07 35.52 46.77
CA SER A 38 60.98 35.82 47.88
C SER A 38 62.46 35.80 47.44
N TRP A 39 62.85 34.85 46.60
CA TRP A 39 64.19 34.79 46.02
C TRP A 39 64.44 35.89 44.97
N ARG A 40 63.44 36.27 44.18
CA ARG A 40 63.52 37.48 43.32
C ARG A 40 63.74 38.74 44.15
N ALA A 41 63.28 38.78 45.41
CA ALA A 41 63.49 39.92 46.28
C ALA A 41 64.96 40.04 46.74
N LEU A 42 65.67 38.92 46.94
CA LEU A 42 67.13 38.93 47.17
C LEU A 42 67.87 39.57 46.00
N VAL A 43 67.50 39.19 44.77
CA VAL A 43 68.05 39.78 43.53
C VAL A 43 67.76 41.28 43.47
N ARG A 44 66.58 41.74 43.90
CA ARG A 44 66.25 43.17 43.94
C ARG A 44 67.08 43.93 44.97
N ILE A 45 67.32 43.36 46.15
CA ILE A 45 68.18 43.97 47.18
C ILE A 45 69.63 44.09 46.67
N ALA A 46 70.12 43.07 45.96
CA ALA A 46 71.42 43.09 45.30
C ALA A 46 71.50 44.04 44.11
N ALA A 47 70.41 44.23 43.38
CA ALA A 47 70.36 45.24 42.32
C ALA A 47 70.48 46.67 42.90
N ALA A 48 69.91 46.92 44.09
CA ALA A 48 69.92 48.20 44.78
C ALA A 48 71.19 48.51 45.60
N LYS A 49 72.15 47.58 45.70
CA LYS A 49 73.41 47.74 46.49
C LYS A 49 73.19 48.27 47.91
N THR A 50 72.15 47.78 48.57
CA THR A 50 71.65 48.29 49.85
C THR A 50 72.72 48.25 50.96
N SER A 51 72.96 49.37 51.66
CA SER A 51 73.99 49.53 52.72
C SER A 51 73.39 49.69 54.14
N PRO A 52 74.18 49.45 55.22
CA PRO A 52 73.77 49.69 56.62
C PRO A 52 73.67 51.20 56.96
N LYS A 53 72.75 51.63 57.85
CA LYS A 53 72.50 53.06 58.17
C LYS A 53 73.38 53.55 59.34
N ARG A 54 74.14 54.65 59.17
CA ARG A 54 74.87 55.35 60.26
C ARG A 54 74.03 56.47 60.90
N GLN A 55 74.23 56.69 62.20
CA GLN A 55 73.54 57.69 63.05
C GLN A 55 74.27 59.05 63.01
N ASP A 56 73.48 60.14 63.03
CA ASP A 56 73.81 61.57 63.00
C ASP A 56 74.29 62.20 61.67
N ASP A 57 73.30 62.70 60.92
CA ASP A 57 73.34 64.09 60.44
C ASP A 57 71.91 64.64 60.38
N SER A 58 71.65 65.64 61.22
CA SER A 58 70.45 66.45 61.22
C SER A 58 70.81 67.84 60.68
N ALA A 59 70.35 68.18 59.47
CA ALA A 59 69.79 69.49 59.11
C ALA A 59 69.56 69.63 57.60
N SER A 60 68.29 69.86 57.26
CA SER A 60 67.82 70.93 56.36
C SER A 60 68.44 71.09 54.95
N GLY A 61 67.70 70.61 53.95
CA GLY A 61 67.75 71.11 52.57
C GLY A 61 66.38 70.99 51.90
N SER A 62 65.73 72.13 51.65
CA SER A 62 64.33 72.26 51.23
C SER A 62 64.03 71.84 49.77
N LYS A 63 62.92 71.10 49.62
CA LYS A 63 61.92 71.02 48.52
C LYS A 63 62.29 71.57 47.13
N LYS A 64 62.02 70.76 46.09
CA LYS A 64 61.23 71.20 44.93
C LYS A 64 60.24 70.13 44.46
N SER A 65 58.98 70.54 44.39
CA SER A 65 57.85 69.84 43.80
C SER A 65 57.65 70.30 42.35
N SER A 66 57.30 69.37 41.45
CA SER A 66 56.45 69.58 40.26
C SER A 66 55.94 68.20 39.83
N ARG A 67 54.67 67.79 40.03
CA ARG A 67 53.48 67.96 39.13
C ARG A 67 53.80 67.59 37.67
N ARG A 68 53.08 66.73 36.93
CA ARG A 68 51.66 66.29 36.94
C ARG A 68 51.47 65.05 36.02
N ALA A 69 50.32 64.38 36.17
CA ALA A 69 49.59 63.51 35.21
C ALA A 69 49.76 61.97 35.28
N GLY A 70 48.62 61.28 35.36
CA GLY A 70 48.48 59.86 35.01
C GLY A 70 48.13 58.92 36.17
N ARG A 71 46.84 58.83 36.50
CA ARG A 71 46.24 57.87 37.44
C ARG A 71 46.41 56.44 36.89
N ARG A 72 47.55 55.80 37.18
CA ARG A 72 47.67 54.33 37.28
C ARG A 72 47.98 54.03 38.72
N VAL A 73 47.16 53.18 39.33
CA VAL A 73 47.35 52.62 40.67
C VAL A 73 48.78 52.11 40.75
N ARG A 74 49.68 52.91 41.36
CA ARG A 74 51.02 52.47 41.71
C ARG A 74 50.77 51.42 42.79
N ARG A 75 50.84 50.14 42.42
CA ARG A 75 51.09 49.07 43.38
C ARG A 75 52.21 49.59 44.26
N SER A 76 51.92 49.78 45.54
CA SER A 76 52.95 49.95 46.57
C SER A 76 54.06 48.96 46.22
N THR A 77 55.23 49.44 45.82
CA THR A 77 56.42 48.60 45.75
C THR A 77 56.67 48.20 47.19
N SER A 78 56.05 47.09 47.58
CA SER A 78 56.35 46.39 48.83
C SER A 78 57.86 46.28 48.90
N ASP A 79 58.39 46.70 50.04
CA ASP A 79 59.81 46.70 50.29
C ASP A 79 60.32 45.27 50.01
N PRO A 80 61.32 45.06 49.12
CA PRO A 80 61.87 43.73 48.86
C PRO A 80 62.24 42.97 50.14
N ARG A 81 62.56 43.69 51.23
CA ARG A 81 62.81 43.13 52.55
C ARG A 81 61.60 42.39 53.13
N GLU A 82 60.39 42.93 52.97
CA GLU A 82 59.15 42.32 53.47
C GLU A 82 58.90 40.96 52.82
N ALA A 83 59.18 40.81 51.52
CA ALA A 83 58.97 39.57 50.79
C ALA A 83 59.92 38.43 51.23
N ILE A 84 61.08 38.76 51.79
CA ILE A 84 62.03 37.80 52.38
C ILE A 84 61.64 37.51 53.84
N ILE A 85 61.26 38.55 54.59
CA ILE A 85 60.82 38.42 55.98
C ILE A 85 59.55 37.57 56.10
N ALA A 86 58.62 37.69 55.15
CA ALA A 86 57.37 36.94 55.13
C ALA A 86 57.54 35.45 54.77
N ASP A 87 58.66 35.05 54.18
CA ASP A 87 58.92 33.66 53.78
C ASP A 87 59.60 32.89 54.93
N GLU A 88 58.78 32.37 55.85
CA GLU A 88 59.25 31.61 57.01
C GLU A 88 59.53 30.14 56.71
N GLU A 89 58.94 29.61 55.63
CA GLU A 89 59.02 28.19 55.28
C GLU A 89 60.30 27.83 54.52
N GLU A 90 60.94 28.79 53.86
CA GLU A 90 62.18 28.56 53.11
C GLU A 90 63.26 27.93 53.99
N GLY A 91 63.68 26.73 53.61
CA GLY A 91 64.54 25.83 54.38
C GLY A 91 66.02 26.15 54.28
N ASN A 92 66.43 26.88 53.23
CA ASN A 92 67.83 27.11 52.93
C ASN A 92 68.55 27.90 54.05
N PRO A 93 69.65 27.39 54.63
CA PRO A 93 70.34 28.05 55.74
C PRO A 93 70.80 29.47 55.44
N ALA A 94 71.33 29.73 54.23
CA ALA A 94 71.79 31.06 53.83
C ALA A 94 70.63 32.03 53.56
N PHE A 95 69.51 31.54 53.01
CA PHE A 95 68.29 32.34 52.88
C PHE A 95 67.76 32.73 54.27
N ARG A 96 67.69 31.78 55.21
CA ARG A 96 67.29 32.02 56.60
C ARG A 96 68.21 33.02 57.29
N LEU A 97 69.51 32.97 57.01
CA LEU A 97 70.47 33.94 57.52
C LEU A 97 70.25 35.34 56.93
N CYS A 98 69.99 35.48 55.62
CA CYS A 98 69.59 36.75 55.01
C CYS A 98 68.35 37.34 55.67
N ARG A 99 67.33 36.51 55.88
CA ARG A 99 66.08 36.88 56.56
C ARG A 99 66.36 37.38 57.98
N HIS A 100 67.19 36.66 58.73
CA HIS A 100 67.59 37.04 60.09
C HIS A 100 68.34 38.37 60.12
N ILE A 101 69.26 38.62 59.19
CA ILE A 101 70.00 39.89 59.07
C ILE A 101 69.05 41.08 58.84
N LEU A 102 67.97 40.90 58.07
CA LEU A 102 66.99 41.97 57.81
C LEU A 102 66.09 42.29 59.02
N LEU A 103 65.96 41.40 60.00
CA LEU A 103 65.05 41.52 61.15
C LEU A 103 65.63 42.32 62.33
N GLN A 104 66.95 42.57 62.41
CA GLN A 104 67.57 43.18 63.61
C GLN A 104 67.91 44.68 63.47
N PRO A 105 67.56 45.54 64.45
CA PRO A 105 68.15 46.88 64.62
C PRO A 105 69.54 46.82 65.29
N GLU A 106 70.49 47.67 64.87
CA GLU A 106 71.96 47.56 65.07
C GLU A 106 72.54 47.54 66.51
N VAL A 107 71.76 47.36 67.59
CA VAL A 107 72.26 47.48 68.99
C VAL A 107 72.29 46.17 69.81
N MET A 108 71.84 45.01 69.31
CA MET A 108 71.89 43.75 70.08
C MET A 108 72.47 42.61 69.24
N LYS A 109 73.76 42.31 69.40
CA LYS A 109 74.47 41.30 68.59
C LYS A 109 74.40 39.85 69.10
N ASP A 110 73.76 39.59 70.24
CA ASP A 110 73.62 38.21 70.77
C ASP A 110 72.16 37.87 71.11
N ALA A 111 71.51 37.13 70.21
CA ALA A 111 70.26 36.42 70.46
C ALA A 111 70.39 34.95 70.02
N THR A 112 69.86 34.05 70.85
CA THR A 112 70.16 32.60 70.93
C THR A 112 69.80 31.72 69.72
N GLY A 113 69.13 32.24 68.67
CA GLY A 113 68.80 31.47 67.45
C GLY A 113 69.76 31.67 66.27
N ALA A 114 70.58 32.73 66.28
CA ALA A 114 71.46 33.08 65.16
C ALA A 114 72.71 32.18 65.08
N SER A 115 73.14 31.61 66.22
CA SER A 115 74.29 30.71 66.30
C SER A 115 74.08 29.43 65.48
N ASP A 116 72.90 28.83 65.53
CA ASP A 116 72.66 27.54 64.87
C ASP A 116 72.52 27.68 63.34
N ILE A 117 71.92 28.78 62.87
CA ILE A 117 71.88 29.09 61.43
C ILE A 117 73.30 29.33 60.91
N ARG A 118 74.13 30.07 61.65
CA ARG A 118 75.54 30.32 61.28
C ARG A 118 76.37 29.04 61.23
N LYS A 119 76.21 28.12 62.20
CA LYS A 119 76.87 26.81 62.17
C LYS A 119 76.50 25.99 60.93
N ARG A 120 75.24 26.03 60.49
CA ARG A 120 74.81 25.38 59.25
C ARG A 120 75.36 26.07 58.00
N CYS A 121 75.63 27.38 58.06
CA CYS A 121 76.33 28.07 56.99
C CYS A 121 77.84 27.76 56.97
N ASP A 122 78.46 27.41 58.11
CA ASP A 122 79.87 26.96 58.18
C ASP A 122 80.12 25.63 57.44
N GLU A 123 79.09 24.82 57.23
CA GLU A 123 79.15 23.60 56.39
C GLU A 123 79.42 23.91 54.91
N GLY A 124 79.32 25.18 54.52
CA GLY A 124 79.61 25.69 53.20
C GLY A 124 78.36 26.22 52.48
N LEU A 125 78.50 27.30 51.75
CA LEU A 125 77.43 27.98 51.02
C LEU A 125 77.62 27.84 49.52
N HIS A 126 76.52 27.74 48.77
CA HIS A 126 76.55 27.85 47.32
C HIS A 126 77.18 29.20 46.89
N PRO A 127 77.96 29.27 45.78
CA PRO A 127 78.61 30.51 45.32
C PRO A 127 77.66 31.69 45.10
N ALA A 128 76.38 31.40 44.87
CA ALA A 128 75.30 32.39 44.80
C ALA A 128 75.29 33.34 46.00
N TRP A 129 75.50 32.82 47.20
CA TRP A 129 75.40 33.59 48.44
C TRP A 129 76.62 34.46 48.67
N GLU A 130 77.81 33.96 48.34
CA GLU A 130 79.01 34.79 48.33
C GLU A 130 78.88 35.94 47.32
N ARG A 131 78.34 35.64 46.14
CA ARG A 131 78.08 36.66 45.12
C ARG A 131 77.02 37.66 45.57
N LEU A 132 75.98 37.20 46.26
CA LEU A 132 74.95 38.05 46.86
C LEU A 132 75.58 39.01 47.89
N ALA A 133 76.47 38.51 48.74
CA ALA A 133 77.18 39.29 49.74
C ALA A 133 78.03 40.42 49.12
N ARG A 134 78.67 40.13 47.97
CA ARG A 134 79.45 41.13 47.22
C ARG A 134 78.56 42.21 46.59
N GLU A 135 77.40 41.82 46.06
CA GLU A 135 76.49 42.75 45.38
C GLU A 135 75.58 43.52 46.35
N ALA A 136 75.31 42.99 47.54
CA ALA A 136 74.47 43.58 48.58
C ALA A 136 75.25 43.69 49.90
N PRO A 137 75.83 44.87 50.22
CA PRO A 137 76.62 45.06 51.44
C PRO A 137 75.87 44.71 52.74
N ILE A 138 74.54 44.85 52.76
CA ILE A 138 73.70 44.43 53.89
C ILE A 138 73.87 42.94 54.25
N PHE A 139 74.23 42.08 53.30
CA PHE A 139 74.45 40.64 53.50
C PHE A 139 75.92 40.24 53.50
N ALA A 140 76.83 41.20 53.73
CA ALA A 140 78.28 40.94 53.73
C ALA A 140 78.72 39.83 54.72
N GLU A 141 77.92 39.53 55.75
CA GLU A 141 78.17 38.41 56.66
C GLU A 141 78.29 37.05 55.94
N LEU A 142 77.57 36.87 54.83
CA LEU A 142 77.60 35.63 54.04
C LEU A 142 78.97 35.35 53.41
N SER A 143 79.81 36.37 53.18
CA SER A 143 81.14 36.17 52.60
C SER A 143 82.16 35.58 53.59
N ARG A 144 81.76 35.35 54.85
CA ARG A 144 82.61 34.75 55.89
C ARG A 144 82.57 33.22 55.88
N PHE A 145 81.57 32.64 55.23
CA PHE A 145 81.38 31.19 55.18
C PHE A 145 82.09 30.59 53.95
N PRO A 146 82.59 29.35 54.03
CA PRO A 146 83.25 28.68 52.91
C PRO A 146 82.28 28.45 51.74
N VAL A 147 82.79 28.44 50.50
CA VAL A 147 81.97 28.24 49.29
C VAL A 147 82.09 26.81 48.76
N LEU A 148 80.97 26.13 48.53
CA LEU A 148 80.91 24.75 48.01
C LEU A 148 81.12 24.72 46.48
N GLU A 149 81.88 23.75 45.99
CA GLU A 149 81.92 23.40 44.55
C GLU A 149 80.60 22.72 44.14
N VAL A 150 79.94 23.21 43.09
CA VAL A 150 78.58 22.78 42.70
C VAL A 150 78.66 21.58 41.75
N SER A 151 78.25 20.39 42.21
CA SER A 151 77.95 19.25 41.34
C SER A 151 76.47 19.30 40.92
N ASN A 152 76.19 19.46 39.63
CA ASN A 152 74.82 19.41 39.10
C ASN A 152 74.30 17.97 39.13
N ALA A 153 73.18 17.71 39.82
CA ALA A 153 72.52 16.41 39.79
C ALA A 153 71.86 16.19 38.42
N GLU A 154 72.19 15.09 37.73
CA GLU A 154 71.53 14.68 36.49
C GLU A 154 70.23 13.92 36.81
N SER A 155 69.16 14.25 36.08
CA SER A 155 67.84 13.62 36.20
C SER A 155 67.84 12.21 35.58
N SER A 156 67.23 11.23 36.27
CA SER A 156 67.13 9.85 35.80
C SER A 156 66.28 9.73 34.52
N ILE A 157 66.85 9.09 33.48
CA ILE A 157 66.17 8.79 32.22
C ILE A 157 65.00 7.83 32.43
N GLU A 158 65.16 6.82 33.29
CA GLU A 158 64.15 5.77 33.54
C GLU A 158 62.82 6.35 34.05
N ALA A 159 62.88 7.26 35.03
CA ALA A 159 61.68 7.88 35.60
C ALA A 159 60.93 8.80 34.61
N TRP A 160 61.65 9.40 33.66
CA TRP A 160 61.05 10.24 32.62
C TRP A 160 60.38 9.40 31.53
N LEU A 161 60.97 8.27 31.17
CA LEU A 161 60.42 7.31 30.21
C LEU A 161 59.19 6.59 30.76
N GLU A 162 59.19 6.17 32.02
CA GLU A 162 58.02 5.53 32.64
C GLU A 162 56.77 6.44 32.54
N LYS A 163 56.96 7.75 32.69
CA LYS A 163 55.92 8.78 32.56
C LYS A 163 55.61 9.19 31.13
N ALA A 164 56.43 8.77 30.15
CA ALA A 164 56.18 8.98 28.73
C ALA A 164 55.19 7.97 28.14
N ASN A 165 54.68 7.02 28.92
CA ASN A 165 53.77 5.98 28.44
C ASN A 165 52.30 6.41 28.54
N PHE A 166 51.81 7.16 27.56
CA PHE A 166 50.43 7.64 27.46
C PHE A 166 50.09 8.06 26.01
N ASP A 167 48.81 8.33 25.70
CA ASP A 167 48.43 8.86 24.38
C ASP A 167 48.72 10.37 24.29
N PRO A 168 49.46 10.89 23.29
CA PRO A 168 49.77 12.31 23.18
C PRO A 168 48.56 13.24 23.14
N ILE A 169 47.39 12.73 22.73
CA ILE A 169 46.14 13.50 22.68
C ILE A 169 45.52 13.66 24.08
N ASP A 170 45.92 12.82 25.06
CA ASP A 170 45.56 12.97 26.47
C ASP A 170 46.33 14.12 27.11
N HIS A 171 45.80 15.34 26.96
CA HIS A 171 46.41 16.57 27.46
C HIS A 171 46.73 16.55 28.98
N PRO A 172 45.89 15.99 29.87
CA PRO A 172 46.26 15.74 31.27
C PRO A 172 47.56 14.93 31.43
N SER A 173 47.70 13.79 30.76
CA SER A 173 48.92 12.97 30.83
C SER A 173 50.12 13.69 30.21
N MET A 174 49.92 14.46 29.12
CA MET A 174 50.95 15.34 28.55
C MET A 174 51.44 16.39 29.57
N TYR A 175 50.52 17.00 30.33
CA TYR A 175 50.87 18.01 31.33
C TYR A 175 51.67 17.42 32.50
N ASP A 176 51.26 16.24 32.97
CA ASP A 176 51.96 15.51 34.04
C ASP A 176 53.38 15.11 33.61
N TRP A 177 53.54 14.62 32.38
CA TRP A 177 54.85 14.28 31.83
C TRP A 177 55.73 15.50 31.61
N LEU A 178 55.18 16.60 31.08
CA LEU A 178 55.90 17.86 30.90
C LEU A 178 56.38 18.45 32.22
N SER A 179 55.77 18.10 33.36
CA SER A 179 56.19 18.57 34.68
C SER A 179 57.51 17.97 35.16
N ILE A 180 58.01 16.93 34.48
CA ILE A 180 59.33 16.34 34.69
C ILE A 180 60.29 16.96 33.66
N ASP A 181 61.48 17.37 34.08
CA ASP A 181 62.47 17.89 33.15
C ASP A 181 63.01 16.76 32.26
N PRO A 182 63.11 16.96 30.94
CA PRO A 182 63.68 15.95 30.06
C PRO A 182 65.16 15.73 30.40
N PRO A 183 65.68 14.49 30.30
CA PRO A 183 67.04 14.14 30.70
C PRO A 183 68.06 14.57 29.64
N MET A 184 68.08 15.86 29.32
CA MET A 184 68.99 16.51 28.39
C MET A 184 69.43 17.87 28.93
N LYS A 185 70.62 18.33 28.55
CA LYS A 185 71.09 19.67 28.93
C LYS A 185 70.34 20.73 28.11
N LEU A 186 69.43 21.45 28.77
CA LEU A 186 68.64 22.50 28.14
C LEU A 186 69.40 23.82 28.08
N SER A 187 69.48 24.41 26.88
CA SER A 187 69.92 25.79 26.72
C SER A 187 68.93 26.76 27.38
N PRO A 188 69.32 28.01 27.71
CA PRO A 188 68.39 29.00 28.25
C PRO A 188 67.16 29.23 27.36
N LYS A 189 67.33 29.15 26.03
CA LYS A 189 66.23 29.26 25.07
C LYS A 189 65.24 28.10 25.23
N GLN A 190 65.74 26.86 25.28
CA GLN A 190 64.93 25.65 25.45
C GLN A 190 64.23 25.59 26.83
N ARG A 191 64.89 26.03 27.91
CA ARG A 191 64.26 26.14 29.25
C ARG A 191 63.05 27.06 29.22
N LYS A 192 63.16 28.20 28.53
CA LYS A 192 62.05 29.13 28.34
C LYS A 192 60.91 28.50 27.53
N SER A 193 61.24 27.82 26.44
CA SER A 193 60.25 27.17 25.57
C SER A 193 59.54 26.02 26.29
N LEU A 194 60.25 25.23 27.11
CA LEU A 194 59.67 24.20 27.99
C LEU A 194 58.67 24.81 29.00
N LEU A 195 59.02 25.94 29.61
CA LEU A 195 58.13 26.63 30.56
C LEU A 195 56.87 27.19 29.89
N MET A 196 56.97 27.59 28.62
CA MET A 196 55.80 27.99 27.82
C MET A 196 54.94 26.79 27.46
N LEU A 197 55.53 25.64 27.09
CA LEU A 197 54.80 24.40 26.85
C LEU A 197 54.05 23.94 28.11
N ARG A 198 54.69 23.91 29.28
CA ARG A 198 54.02 23.60 30.56
C ARG A 198 52.77 24.46 30.81
N ARG A 199 52.86 25.76 30.51
CA ARG A 199 51.71 26.68 30.65
C ARG A 199 50.62 26.39 29.62
N GLU A 200 51.00 26.08 28.39
CA GLU A 200 50.06 25.79 27.31
C GLU A 200 49.20 24.56 27.65
N TYR A 201 49.82 23.46 28.10
CA TYR A 201 49.13 22.22 28.47
C TYR A 201 48.43 22.27 29.85
N SER A 202 48.77 23.25 30.71
CA SER A 202 47.97 23.52 31.93
C SER A 202 46.61 24.16 31.64
N THR A 203 46.38 24.60 30.41
CA THR A 203 45.16 25.27 29.96
C THR A 203 44.71 24.72 28.61
N LYS A 204 44.06 25.51 27.75
CA LYS A 204 43.63 25.07 26.43
C LYS A 204 44.80 25.13 25.44
N VAL A 205 45.17 23.98 24.87
CA VAL A 205 46.28 23.85 23.91
C VAL A 205 45.96 24.53 22.58
N ASP A 206 46.82 25.46 22.13
CA ASP A 206 46.85 26.02 20.77
C ASP A 206 47.99 25.38 19.94
N PRO A 207 47.68 24.56 18.91
CA PRO A 207 48.68 23.88 18.07
C PRO A 207 49.76 24.81 17.51
N ARG A 208 49.41 26.05 17.14
CA ARG A 208 50.37 27.01 16.55
C ARG A 208 51.42 27.47 17.55
N ARG A 209 51.05 27.54 18.84
CA ARG A 209 51.97 27.93 19.91
C ARG A 209 52.90 26.79 20.28
N VAL A 210 52.36 25.57 20.39
CA VAL A 210 53.15 24.36 20.61
C VAL A 210 54.22 24.23 19.53
N LYS A 211 53.82 24.30 18.25
CA LYS A 211 54.75 24.23 17.11
C LYS A 211 55.88 25.27 17.16
N ARG A 212 55.56 26.48 17.62
CA ARG A 212 56.56 27.55 17.77
C ARG A 212 57.59 27.23 18.86
N GLN A 213 57.15 26.66 19.98
CA GLN A 213 58.05 26.37 21.11
C GLN A 213 58.91 25.13 20.85
N ILE A 214 58.37 24.09 20.21
CA ILE A 214 59.13 22.86 19.93
C ILE A 214 60.26 23.08 18.92
N ALA A 215 60.15 24.08 18.03
CA ALA A 215 61.20 24.44 17.06
C ALA A 215 62.52 24.90 17.70
N ASP A 216 62.52 25.17 19.00
CA ASP A 216 63.73 25.55 19.75
C ASP A 216 64.52 24.35 20.30
N PHE A 217 63.96 23.14 20.23
CA PHE A 217 64.58 21.91 20.70
C PHE A 217 65.39 21.23 19.59
N ASP A 218 66.52 20.65 19.99
CA ASP A 218 67.40 19.92 19.06
C ASP A 218 66.87 18.49 18.88
N THR A 219 66.75 18.04 17.64
CA THR A 219 66.26 16.71 17.26
C THR A 219 67.39 15.76 16.89
N ASP A 220 68.65 16.21 16.88
CA ASP A 220 69.80 15.37 16.50
C ASP A 220 70.16 14.31 17.56
N THR A 221 69.51 14.35 18.72
CA THR A 221 69.65 13.37 19.81
C THR A 221 68.40 12.51 19.95
N GLY A 222 68.55 11.26 20.40
CA GLY A 222 67.42 10.34 20.61
C GLY A 222 66.34 10.93 21.54
N VAL A 223 66.76 11.47 22.70
CA VAL A 223 65.85 12.08 23.69
C VAL A 223 65.17 13.33 23.13
N GLY A 224 65.89 14.16 22.37
CA GLY A 224 65.36 15.35 21.71
C GLY A 224 64.32 15.02 20.64
N SER A 225 64.63 14.03 19.80
CA SER A 225 63.72 13.49 18.80
C SER A 225 62.45 12.90 19.43
N LEU A 226 62.56 12.09 20.49
CA LEU A 226 61.40 11.54 21.19
C LEU A 226 60.52 12.62 21.80
N PHE A 227 61.14 13.60 22.48
CA PHE A 227 60.42 14.72 23.10
C PHE A 227 59.63 15.54 22.07
N VAL A 228 60.29 15.98 21.00
CA VAL A 228 59.64 16.76 19.94
C VAL A 228 58.60 15.91 19.21
N GLY A 229 58.86 14.62 19.00
CA GLY A 229 57.93 13.68 18.37
C GLY A 229 56.62 13.55 19.14
N ILE A 230 56.67 13.30 20.46
CA ILE A 230 55.47 13.20 21.31
C ILE A 230 54.69 14.54 21.29
N MET A 231 55.40 15.67 21.35
CA MET A 231 54.77 16.99 21.28
C MET A 231 54.09 17.26 19.92
N MET A 232 54.69 16.83 18.81
CA MET A 232 54.07 16.93 17.49
C MET A 232 52.83 16.03 17.37
N ALA A 233 52.93 14.80 17.85
CA ALA A 233 51.80 13.86 17.86
C ALA A 233 50.61 14.39 18.68
N SER A 234 50.87 15.10 19.79
CA SER A 234 49.80 15.68 20.63
C SER A 234 48.96 16.75 19.93
N ILE A 235 49.47 17.35 18.85
CA ILE A 235 48.76 18.34 18.04
C ILE A 235 48.29 17.76 16.68
N GLY A 236 48.37 16.44 16.51
CA GLY A 236 47.97 15.72 15.31
C GLY A 236 48.91 15.89 14.12
N GLU A 237 50.17 16.26 14.36
CA GLU A 237 51.20 16.33 13.32
C GLU A 237 51.97 15.00 13.21
N ASP A 238 52.25 14.60 11.97
CA ASP A 238 53.04 13.41 11.67
C ASP A 238 54.49 13.56 12.12
N ALA A 239 54.93 12.68 13.02
CA ALA A 239 56.26 12.68 13.61
C ALA A 239 57.08 11.41 13.29
N GLU A 240 56.74 10.69 12.21
CA GLU A 240 57.36 9.40 11.86
C GLU A 240 58.90 9.44 11.86
N ARG A 241 59.48 10.48 11.24
CA ARG A 241 60.94 10.64 11.15
C ARG A 241 61.61 10.79 12.52
N LEU A 242 60.98 11.52 13.43
CA LEU A 242 61.51 11.77 14.77
C LEU A 242 61.46 10.51 15.62
N PHE A 243 60.38 9.74 15.54
CA PHE A 243 60.29 8.47 16.27
C PHE A 243 61.28 7.42 15.72
N LYS A 244 61.55 7.41 14.41
CA LYS A 244 62.62 6.57 13.82
C LYS A 244 63.99 6.95 14.38
N THR A 245 64.34 8.23 14.38
CA THR A 245 65.61 8.71 14.96
C THR A 245 65.71 8.40 16.46
N ALA A 246 64.61 8.52 17.21
CA ALA A 246 64.58 8.13 18.62
C ALA A 246 64.75 6.61 18.83
N SER A 247 64.28 5.79 17.90
CA SER A 247 64.36 4.32 18.01
C SER A 247 65.76 3.74 17.78
N ASP A 248 66.67 4.53 17.21
CA ASP A 248 68.08 4.15 17.04
C ASP A 248 68.85 4.13 18.37
N ASP A 249 68.34 4.83 19.39
CA ASP A 249 68.89 4.84 20.75
C ASP A 249 68.40 3.60 21.54
N PRO A 250 69.31 2.71 22.01
CA PRO A 250 68.93 1.49 22.72
C PRO A 250 68.05 1.73 23.95
N ASP A 251 68.26 2.84 24.66
CA ASP A 251 67.55 3.16 25.91
C ASP A 251 66.13 3.69 25.66
N LEU A 252 65.86 4.17 24.44
CA LEU A 252 64.56 4.77 24.05
C LEU A 252 63.75 3.88 23.11
N LYS A 253 64.39 2.86 22.53
CA LYS A 253 63.87 2.04 21.44
C LYS A 253 62.45 1.53 21.71
N GLU A 254 62.18 1.02 22.90
CA GLU A 254 60.87 0.44 23.23
C GLU A 254 59.75 1.48 23.11
N ILE A 255 59.82 2.59 23.85
CA ILE A 255 58.81 3.65 23.82
C ILE A 255 58.75 4.36 22.45
N ALA A 256 59.90 4.60 21.83
CA ALA A 256 59.96 5.22 20.51
C ALA A 256 59.27 4.36 19.44
N THR A 257 59.41 3.04 19.50
CA THR A 257 58.70 2.13 18.57
C THR A 257 57.20 2.11 18.80
N LEU A 258 56.73 2.18 20.05
CA LEU A 258 55.29 2.28 20.36
C LEU A 258 54.69 3.58 19.79
N TYR A 259 55.36 4.71 19.97
CA TYR A 259 54.91 5.97 19.38
C TYR A 259 55.00 5.99 17.86
N LEU A 260 56.01 5.35 17.27
CA LEU A 260 56.13 5.19 15.83
C LEU A 260 54.92 4.43 15.27
N THR A 261 54.51 3.33 15.91
CA THR A 261 53.32 2.56 15.49
C THR A 261 52.01 3.30 15.76
N LEU A 262 51.91 4.11 16.83
CA LEU A 262 50.71 4.92 17.05
C LEU A 262 50.56 5.98 15.96
N ASN A 263 51.68 6.59 15.59
CA ASN A 263 51.76 7.57 14.53
C ASN A 263 51.45 6.96 13.15
N SER A 264 51.88 5.72 12.88
CA SER A 264 51.53 5.02 11.65
C SER A 264 50.02 4.74 11.57
N PHE A 265 49.35 4.29 12.63
CA PHE A 265 47.90 4.09 12.60
C PHE A 265 47.13 5.38 12.30
N ARG A 266 47.58 6.51 12.83
CA ARG A 266 46.91 7.80 12.66
C ARG A 266 47.13 8.43 11.27
N HIS A 267 48.25 8.14 10.61
CA HIS A 267 48.65 8.82 9.37
C HIS A 267 48.81 7.92 8.14
N SER A 268 49.24 6.67 8.28
CA SER A 268 49.58 5.78 7.14
C SER A 268 48.76 4.48 7.08
N LYS A 269 48.19 4.01 8.20
CA LYS A 269 47.27 2.87 8.33
C LYS A 269 47.79 1.57 7.67
N SER A 270 48.71 0.88 8.34
CA SER A 270 49.28 -0.41 7.89
C SER A 270 48.51 -1.62 8.42
N ALA A 271 48.11 -2.56 7.55
CA ALA A 271 47.36 -3.76 7.94
C ALA A 271 48.16 -4.76 8.79
N GLU A 272 49.46 -4.92 8.55
CA GLU A 272 50.32 -5.85 9.30
C GLU A 272 50.44 -5.49 10.79
N GLU A 273 50.42 -4.19 11.10
CA GLU A 273 50.48 -3.71 12.49
C GLU A 273 49.15 -3.91 13.22
N VAL A 274 48.01 -3.85 12.52
CA VAL A 274 46.67 -4.02 13.13
C VAL A 274 46.54 -5.41 13.79
N VAL A 275 46.95 -6.47 13.10
CA VAL A 275 46.85 -7.87 13.60
C VAL A 275 47.56 -8.02 14.93
N LYS A 276 48.80 -7.53 15.00
CA LYS A 276 49.66 -7.65 16.18
C LYS A 276 49.05 -7.00 17.43
N TRP A 277 48.33 -5.89 17.26
CA TRP A 277 47.77 -5.11 18.37
C TRP A 277 46.36 -5.53 18.77
N ILE A 278 45.63 -6.21 17.89
CA ILE A 278 44.35 -6.83 18.22
C ILE A 278 44.54 -8.08 19.09
N GLU A 279 45.58 -8.88 18.83
CA GLU A 279 45.85 -10.12 19.58
C GLU A 279 46.56 -9.89 20.94
N LYS A 280 47.15 -8.70 21.16
CA LYS A 280 47.95 -8.41 22.34
C LYS A 280 47.13 -7.71 23.43
N GLU A 281 47.20 -8.20 24.66
CA GLU A 281 46.64 -7.49 25.81
C GLU A 281 47.42 -6.20 26.11
N PRO A 282 46.75 -5.06 26.27
CA PRO A 282 47.41 -3.78 26.54
C PRO A 282 47.92 -3.72 27.99
N GLU A 283 49.24 -3.58 28.15
CA GLU A 283 49.94 -3.55 29.45
C GLU A 283 50.10 -2.13 30.02
N SER A 284 49.81 -1.10 29.21
CA SER A 284 50.08 0.30 29.51
C SER A 284 49.15 1.27 28.78
N LYS A 285 49.09 2.54 29.22
CA LYS A 285 48.19 3.55 28.62
C LYS A 285 48.46 3.77 27.13
N LEU A 286 49.73 3.78 26.70
CA LEU A 286 50.08 3.91 25.28
C LEU A 286 49.69 2.67 24.47
N SER A 287 49.87 1.46 25.01
CA SER A 287 49.40 0.24 24.34
C SER A 287 47.87 0.15 24.26
N TYR A 288 47.13 0.70 25.24
CA TYR A 288 45.66 0.81 25.13
C TYR A 288 45.24 1.69 23.96
N ALA A 289 45.89 2.84 23.77
CA ALA A 289 45.62 3.73 22.64
C ALA A 289 45.92 3.04 21.30
N LEU A 290 47.03 2.29 21.22
CA LEU A 290 47.38 1.47 20.06
C LEU A 290 46.33 0.41 19.74
N THR A 291 45.83 -0.31 20.74
CA THR A 291 44.78 -1.33 20.55
C THR A 291 43.46 -0.71 20.09
N ILE A 292 43.08 0.46 20.61
CA ILE A 292 41.88 1.19 20.15
C ILE A 292 42.00 1.59 18.67
N GLU A 293 43.14 2.19 18.28
CA GLU A 293 43.41 2.58 16.89
C GLU A 293 43.46 1.36 15.96
N ALA A 294 44.00 0.24 16.44
CA ALA A 294 43.97 -1.03 15.71
C ALA A 294 42.54 -1.53 15.48
N TRP A 295 41.68 -1.54 16.52
CA TRP A 295 40.27 -1.91 16.37
C TRP A 295 39.49 -0.96 15.46
N GLN A 296 39.80 0.35 15.46
CA GLN A 296 39.21 1.30 14.50
C GLN A 296 39.67 1.03 13.05
N ALA A 297 40.87 0.48 12.88
CA ALA A 297 41.45 0.12 11.57
C ALA A 297 41.18 -1.33 11.16
N VAL A 298 40.34 -2.08 11.88
CA VAL A 298 40.05 -3.50 11.61
C VAL A 298 39.51 -3.77 10.20
N SER A 299 38.94 -2.75 9.54
CA SER A 299 38.49 -2.84 8.14
C SER A 299 39.60 -3.12 7.12
N LEU A 300 40.88 -2.97 7.51
CA LEU A 300 42.04 -3.28 6.68
C LEU A 300 42.43 -4.76 6.72
N LEU A 301 41.73 -5.56 7.54
CA LEU A 301 42.01 -6.97 7.74
C LEU A 301 40.95 -7.84 7.07
N ASP A 302 41.41 -8.91 6.43
CA ASP A 302 40.62 -10.08 6.06
C ASP A 302 40.96 -11.23 7.02
N LEU A 303 40.60 -11.10 8.29
CA LEU A 303 40.87 -12.11 9.33
C LEU A 303 39.58 -12.70 9.92
N ASP A 304 39.63 -14.01 10.20
CA ASP A 304 38.54 -14.77 10.82
C ASP A 304 38.74 -14.83 12.34
N LEU A 305 38.40 -13.73 13.03
CA LEU A 305 38.43 -13.65 14.50
C LEU A 305 37.20 -14.33 15.11
N ASP A 306 37.35 -14.86 16.33
CA ASP A 306 36.23 -15.46 17.07
C ASP A 306 35.28 -14.39 17.64
N LEU A 307 34.06 -14.80 18.01
CA LEU A 307 33.04 -13.86 18.48
C LEU A 307 33.46 -13.13 19.76
N ASN A 308 34.20 -13.80 20.65
CA ASN A 308 34.66 -13.22 21.92
C ASN A 308 35.68 -12.10 21.69
N ALA A 309 36.65 -12.30 20.78
CA ALA A 309 37.61 -11.27 20.43
C ALA A 309 36.92 -10.06 19.78
N LEU A 310 35.98 -10.32 18.85
CA LEU A 310 35.25 -9.25 18.15
C LEU A 310 34.37 -8.43 19.11
N THR A 311 33.61 -9.09 19.98
CA THR A 311 32.77 -8.41 20.98
C THR A 311 33.62 -7.67 22.01
N GLY A 312 34.73 -8.26 22.47
CA GLY A 312 35.69 -7.58 23.34
C GLY A 312 36.30 -6.32 22.70
N GLY A 313 36.59 -6.36 21.40
CA GLY A 313 37.01 -5.18 20.63
C GLY A 313 35.93 -4.11 20.57
N GLY A 314 34.67 -4.50 20.34
CA GLY A 314 33.51 -3.60 20.37
C GLY A 314 33.31 -2.92 21.73
N ASP A 315 33.38 -3.69 22.82
CA ASP A 315 33.26 -3.20 24.20
C ASP A 315 34.40 -2.22 24.56
N LEU A 316 35.61 -2.47 24.05
CA LEU A 316 36.74 -1.57 24.21
C LEU A 316 36.47 -0.21 23.53
N LEU A 317 35.91 -0.22 22.31
CA LEU A 317 35.55 1.02 21.61
C LEU A 317 34.45 1.79 22.36
N ASP A 318 33.42 1.10 22.86
CA ASP A 318 32.32 1.70 23.61
C ASP A 318 32.79 2.35 24.92
N SER A 319 33.60 1.63 25.70
CA SER A 319 34.15 2.14 26.98
C SER A 319 35.01 3.40 26.80
N HIS A 320 35.56 3.62 25.60
CA HIS A 320 36.40 4.76 25.26
C HIS A 320 35.69 5.80 24.38
N GLY A 321 34.38 5.66 24.15
CA GLY A 321 33.59 6.60 23.33
C GLY A 321 34.02 6.66 21.85
N SER A 322 34.66 5.61 21.35
CA SER A 322 35.09 5.50 19.96
C SER A 322 33.97 4.95 19.06
N ALA A 323 33.90 5.42 17.81
CA ALA A 323 32.93 4.91 16.86
C ALA A 323 33.32 3.52 16.34
N TRP A 324 32.32 2.64 16.17
CA TRP A 324 32.53 1.32 15.58
C TRP A 324 32.78 1.43 14.07
N PRO A 325 33.77 0.72 13.51
CA PRO A 325 33.88 0.53 12.07
C PRO A 325 32.73 -0.31 11.52
N ALA A 326 32.20 0.04 10.35
CA ALA A 326 31.10 -0.70 9.73
C ALA A 326 31.40 -2.20 9.51
N LYS A 327 32.66 -2.51 9.15
CA LYS A 327 33.13 -3.88 8.96
C LYS A 327 33.09 -4.69 10.26
N LEU A 328 33.43 -4.07 11.40
CA LEU A 328 33.40 -4.72 12.72
C LEU A 328 31.98 -5.14 13.09
N SER A 329 31.01 -4.22 12.93
CA SER A 329 29.59 -4.48 13.18
C SER A 329 29.09 -5.65 12.33
N PHE A 330 29.46 -5.71 11.04
CA PHE A 330 29.07 -6.79 10.14
C PHE A 330 29.69 -8.13 10.53
N MET A 331 30.96 -8.15 10.93
CA MET A 331 31.63 -9.37 11.39
C MET A 331 30.97 -9.93 12.65
N ILE A 332 30.68 -9.07 13.63
CA ILE A 332 29.99 -9.45 14.87
C ILE A 332 28.59 -9.99 14.56
N ALA A 333 27.80 -9.25 13.76
CA ALA A 333 26.46 -9.68 13.39
C ALA A 333 26.49 -11.03 12.64
N SER A 334 27.43 -11.22 11.71
CA SER A 334 27.56 -12.47 10.95
C SER A 334 27.91 -13.66 11.84
N LYS A 335 28.87 -13.49 12.77
CA LYS A 335 29.25 -14.54 13.73
C LYS A 335 28.13 -14.86 14.71
N LEU A 336 27.39 -13.86 15.18
CA LEU A 336 26.20 -14.07 16.01
C LEU A 336 25.15 -14.90 15.27
N ILE A 337 24.94 -14.65 13.98
CA ILE A 337 24.03 -15.45 13.15
C ILE A 337 24.59 -16.87 12.94
N ASP A 338 25.90 -17.04 12.72
CA ASP A 338 26.55 -18.36 12.59
C ASP A 338 26.37 -19.22 13.86
N GLU A 339 26.29 -18.58 15.04
CA GLU A 339 26.07 -19.22 16.34
C GLU A 339 24.58 -19.28 16.78
N ASP A 340 23.63 -19.02 15.88
CA ASP A 340 22.17 -18.98 16.14
C ASP A 340 21.73 -17.95 17.23
N ARG A 341 22.54 -16.91 17.49
CA ARG A 341 22.26 -15.84 18.46
C ARG A 341 21.57 -14.63 17.80
N PHE A 342 20.38 -14.86 17.27
CA PHE A 342 19.64 -13.89 16.44
C PHE A 342 19.30 -12.56 17.13
N ASP A 343 18.92 -12.57 18.42
CA ASP A 343 18.59 -11.34 19.17
C ASP A 343 19.79 -10.38 19.27
N GLY A 344 20.98 -10.92 19.56
CA GLY A 344 22.20 -10.12 19.61
C GLY A 344 22.61 -9.60 18.24
N ALA A 345 22.44 -10.41 17.18
CA ALA A 345 22.71 -9.96 15.82
C ALA A 345 21.76 -8.81 15.41
N ARG A 346 20.48 -8.92 15.78
CA ARG A 346 19.47 -7.88 15.56
C ARG A 346 19.85 -6.57 16.23
N GLU A 347 20.25 -6.60 17.51
CA GLU A 347 20.69 -5.40 18.24
C GLU A 347 21.88 -4.70 17.56
N VAL A 348 22.85 -5.48 17.06
CA VAL A 348 24.02 -4.94 16.35
C VAL A 348 23.62 -4.32 15.01
N ILE A 349 22.76 -4.99 14.23
CA ILE A 349 22.32 -4.49 12.91
C ILE A 349 21.53 -3.18 13.05
N LEU A 350 20.65 -3.06 14.05
CA LEU A 350 19.81 -1.86 14.25
C LEU A 350 20.55 -0.74 15.00
N GLY A 351 21.47 -1.08 15.90
CA GLY A 351 22.09 -0.12 16.82
C GLY A 351 23.47 0.40 16.39
N ARG A 352 24.16 -0.26 15.45
CA ARG A 352 25.56 0.04 15.09
C ARG A 352 25.70 0.37 13.60
N PRO A 353 26.70 1.18 13.22
CA PRO A 353 26.94 1.52 11.81
C PRO A 353 27.33 0.26 11.03
N MET A 354 26.73 0.07 9.86
CA MET A 354 27.00 -1.06 8.96
C MET A 354 26.89 -0.59 7.50
N GLY A 355 27.65 -1.22 6.59
CA GLY A 355 27.59 -0.92 5.17
C GLY A 355 26.24 -1.34 4.56
N PRO A 356 25.71 -0.64 3.53
CA PRO A 356 24.39 -0.99 2.96
C PRO A 356 24.29 -2.44 2.43
N ILE A 357 25.33 -2.95 1.76
CA ILE A 357 25.37 -4.34 1.24
C ILE A 357 25.50 -5.35 2.38
N ASP A 358 26.25 -4.99 3.42
CA ASP A 358 26.45 -5.80 4.62
C ASP A 358 25.13 -5.97 5.38
N VAL A 359 24.33 -4.90 5.51
CA VAL A 359 22.98 -4.95 6.09
C VAL A 359 22.09 -5.90 5.30
N LEU A 360 22.03 -5.75 3.96
CA LEU A 360 21.23 -6.63 3.11
C LEU A 360 21.67 -8.10 3.24
N THR A 361 22.97 -8.34 3.35
CA THR A 361 23.52 -9.68 3.50
C THR A 361 23.18 -10.28 4.87
N ALA A 362 23.37 -9.52 5.95
CA ALA A 362 23.06 -9.98 7.31
C ALA A 362 21.56 -10.22 7.52
N VAL A 363 20.71 -9.25 7.14
CA VAL A 363 19.24 -9.38 7.19
C VAL A 363 18.77 -10.55 6.33
N GLY A 364 19.43 -10.83 5.21
CA GLY A 364 19.08 -11.95 4.34
C GLY A 364 19.18 -13.33 4.99
N ARG A 365 19.90 -13.46 6.11
CA ARG A 365 20.13 -14.71 6.84
C ARG A 365 19.11 -14.98 7.96
N PHE A 366 18.20 -14.05 8.25
CA PHE A 366 17.12 -14.26 9.22
C PHE A 366 15.94 -14.98 8.57
N SER A 367 15.37 -15.97 9.25
CA SER A 367 14.18 -16.73 8.79
C SER A 367 12.86 -15.99 9.05
N GLU A 368 12.78 -15.21 10.12
CA GLU A 368 11.56 -14.50 10.53
C GLU A 368 11.43 -13.11 9.90
N ASN A 369 10.19 -12.69 9.63
CA ASN A 369 9.88 -11.35 9.14
C ASN A 369 9.79 -10.35 10.29
N ASP A 370 10.94 -9.76 10.61
CA ASP A 370 11.06 -8.63 11.52
C ASP A 370 10.89 -7.31 10.74
N GLU A 371 9.89 -6.52 11.11
CA GLU A 371 9.57 -5.26 10.42
C GLU A 371 10.72 -4.25 10.47
N ASP A 372 11.43 -4.13 11.60
CA ASP A 372 12.54 -3.19 11.76
C ASP A 372 13.72 -3.58 10.85
N LEU A 373 14.00 -4.89 10.75
CA LEU A 373 15.05 -5.41 9.86
C LEU A 373 14.68 -5.24 8.38
N VAL A 374 13.41 -5.38 8.02
CA VAL A 374 12.94 -5.12 6.65
C VAL A 374 13.01 -3.64 6.31
N GLU A 375 12.71 -2.75 7.25
CA GLU A 375 12.81 -1.30 7.07
C GLU A 375 14.27 -0.87 6.84
N ILE A 376 15.21 -1.27 7.71
CA ILE A 376 16.62 -0.91 7.56
C ILE A 376 17.24 -1.51 6.29
N ALA A 377 16.82 -2.72 5.89
CA ALA A 377 17.22 -3.33 4.62
C ALA A 377 16.68 -2.52 3.42
N SER A 378 15.42 -2.06 3.49
CA SER A 378 14.82 -1.22 2.44
C SER A 378 15.51 0.14 2.33
N GLU A 379 15.90 0.75 3.46
CA GLU A 379 16.70 1.98 3.44
C GLU A 379 18.12 1.75 2.89
N SER A 380 18.71 0.59 3.18
CA SER A 380 20.03 0.21 2.67
C SER A 380 20.00 -0.03 1.17
N ALA A 381 18.94 -0.65 0.64
CA ALA A 381 18.74 -0.82 -0.81
C ALA A 381 18.66 0.53 -1.57
N LYS A 382 18.15 1.60 -0.94
CA LYS A 382 18.16 2.95 -1.55
C LYS A 382 19.56 3.56 -1.65
N LYS A 383 20.50 3.12 -0.80
CA LYS A 383 21.87 3.67 -0.69
C LYS A 383 22.89 2.95 -1.58
N ILE A 384 22.58 1.77 -2.11
CA ILE A 384 23.48 1.01 -3.00
C ILE A 384 23.43 1.49 -4.46
N GLU A 385 24.53 1.26 -5.18
CA GLU A 385 24.62 1.61 -6.60
C GLU A 385 23.71 0.71 -7.46
N THR A 386 23.36 1.18 -8.66
CA THR A 386 22.44 0.44 -9.54
C THR A 386 23.06 -0.87 -10.06
N SER A 387 24.38 -0.92 -10.28
CA SER A 387 25.10 -2.15 -10.64
C SER A 387 24.97 -3.21 -9.54
N GLU A 388 25.26 -2.85 -8.30
CA GLU A 388 25.18 -3.72 -7.13
C GLU A 388 23.74 -4.21 -6.88
N LEU A 389 22.76 -3.31 -7.05
CA LEU A 389 21.34 -3.66 -6.98
C LEU A 389 20.97 -4.73 -8.00
N ILE A 390 21.45 -4.59 -9.25
CA ILE A 390 21.24 -5.59 -10.31
C ILE A 390 21.94 -6.91 -9.96
N GLU A 391 23.17 -6.89 -9.43
CA GLU A 391 23.84 -8.12 -8.98
C GLU A 391 23.01 -8.88 -7.94
N ILE A 392 22.43 -8.17 -6.96
CA ILE A 392 21.54 -8.77 -5.95
C ILE A 392 20.30 -9.39 -6.60
N LEU A 393 19.71 -8.74 -7.63
CA LEU A 393 18.55 -9.29 -8.33
C LEU A 393 18.86 -10.63 -9.00
N TYR A 394 20.05 -10.81 -9.56
CA TYR A 394 20.42 -12.03 -10.30
C TYR A 394 21.11 -13.09 -9.42
N ASP A 395 21.58 -12.73 -8.22
CA ASP A 395 22.22 -13.65 -7.30
C ASP A 395 21.21 -14.60 -6.63
N GLY A 396 21.14 -15.82 -7.14
CA GLY A 396 20.29 -16.89 -6.60
C GLY A 396 20.66 -17.37 -5.20
N SER A 397 21.84 -17.01 -4.68
CA SER A 397 22.24 -17.33 -3.30
C SER A 397 21.59 -16.41 -2.26
N LYS A 398 21.15 -15.20 -2.68
CA LYS A 398 20.45 -14.27 -1.78
C LYS A 398 19.03 -14.74 -1.52
N SER A 399 18.57 -14.52 -0.28
CA SER A 399 17.21 -14.89 0.10
C SER A 399 16.17 -14.13 -0.73
N VAL A 400 15.04 -14.79 -0.99
CA VAL A 400 13.94 -14.24 -1.78
C VAL A 400 13.47 -12.89 -1.22
N ARG A 401 13.49 -12.72 0.11
CA ARG A 401 13.17 -11.46 0.78
C ARG A 401 14.08 -10.31 0.35
N ILE A 402 15.40 -10.50 0.39
CA ILE A 402 16.36 -9.45 0.00
C ILE A 402 16.23 -9.12 -1.49
N ARG A 403 16.08 -10.16 -2.33
CA ARG A 403 15.83 -9.98 -3.75
C ARG A 403 14.54 -9.21 -4.02
N THR A 404 13.51 -9.41 -3.21
CA THR A 404 12.23 -8.67 -3.28
C THR A 404 12.41 -7.20 -2.90
N ILE A 405 13.14 -6.91 -1.83
CA ILE A 405 13.49 -5.53 -1.44
C ILE A 405 14.25 -4.84 -2.58
N ALA A 406 15.25 -5.52 -3.15
CA ALA A 406 15.98 -5.03 -4.30
C ALA A 406 15.08 -4.83 -5.53
N ALA A 407 14.11 -5.72 -5.77
CA ALA A 407 13.16 -5.62 -6.88
C ALA A 407 12.25 -4.38 -6.76
N ARG A 408 11.76 -4.08 -5.56
CA ARG A 408 10.97 -2.86 -5.28
C ARG A 408 11.77 -1.60 -5.58
N GLU A 409 13.02 -1.53 -5.12
CA GLU A 409 13.90 -0.40 -5.39
C GLU A 409 14.26 -0.29 -6.88
N ALA A 410 14.51 -1.41 -7.57
CA ALA A 410 14.79 -1.41 -9.00
C ALA A 410 13.61 -0.87 -9.82
N ILE A 411 12.38 -1.20 -9.44
CA ILE A 411 11.17 -0.64 -10.06
C ILE A 411 11.05 0.86 -9.76
N ALA A 412 11.34 1.29 -8.53
CA ALA A 412 11.34 2.71 -8.16
C ALA A 412 12.37 3.52 -8.97
N ARG A 413 13.51 2.92 -9.33
CA ARG A 413 14.55 3.49 -10.23
C ARG A 413 14.20 3.41 -11.72
N GLY A 414 13.04 2.87 -12.09
CA GLY A 414 12.59 2.77 -13.49
C GLY A 414 13.21 1.63 -14.30
N LEU A 415 13.80 0.62 -13.63
CA LEU A 415 14.51 -0.50 -14.29
C LEU A 415 13.59 -1.66 -14.71
N LYS A 416 12.28 -1.52 -14.51
CA LYS A 416 11.26 -2.54 -14.76
C LYS A 416 11.37 -3.20 -16.14
N ALA A 417 11.46 -2.39 -17.21
CA ALA A 417 11.40 -2.89 -18.58
C ALA A 417 12.64 -3.75 -18.94
N ALA A 418 13.81 -3.42 -18.40
CA ALA A 418 15.06 -4.10 -18.71
C ALA A 418 15.19 -5.47 -18.00
N HIS A 419 14.59 -5.62 -16.81
CA HIS A 419 14.76 -6.79 -15.95
C HIS A 419 13.45 -7.53 -15.65
N LEU A 420 12.48 -7.43 -16.55
CA LEU A 420 11.12 -7.89 -16.32
C LEU A 420 11.00 -9.34 -15.82
N GLU A 421 11.67 -10.29 -16.47
CA GLU A 421 11.56 -11.72 -16.12
C GLU A 421 12.08 -12.00 -14.70
N VAL A 422 13.24 -11.44 -14.35
CA VAL A 422 13.83 -11.65 -13.03
C VAL A 422 12.99 -11.00 -11.94
N LEU A 423 12.44 -9.80 -12.21
CA LEU A 423 11.54 -9.12 -11.28
C LEU A 423 10.25 -9.93 -11.06
N SER A 424 9.66 -10.48 -12.13
CA SER A 424 8.44 -11.28 -12.01
C SER A 424 8.70 -12.63 -11.31
N ASP A 425 9.85 -13.26 -11.55
CA ASP A 425 10.28 -14.48 -10.85
C ASP A 425 10.43 -14.24 -9.35
N ILE A 426 11.11 -13.14 -8.97
CA ILE A 426 11.32 -12.77 -7.57
C ILE A 426 9.98 -12.51 -6.89
N ALA A 427 9.13 -11.68 -7.49
CA ALA A 427 7.82 -11.35 -6.92
C ALA A 427 6.94 -12.58 -6.75
N THR A 428 7.01 -13.54 -7.69
CA THR A 428 6.24 -14.79 -7.62
C THR A 428 6.77 -15.69 -6.51
N LYS A 429 8.09 -15.93 -6.44
CA LYS A 429 8.71 -16.74 -5.37
C LYS A 429 8.54 -16.11 -3.98
N GLY A 430 8.48 -14.79 -3.90
CA GLY A 430 8.26 -14.05 -2.66
C GLY A 430 6.80 -13.98 -2.21
N ASN A 431 5.86 -14.55 -2.98
CA ASN A 431 4.41 -14.41 -2.74
C ASN A 431 3.95 -12.93 -2.70
N GLU A 432 4.57 -12.08 -3.51
CA GLU A 432 4.37 -10.63 -3.51
C GLU A 432 3.40 -10.22 -4.63
N ILE A 433 2.12 -10.56 -4.43
CA ILE A 433 1.06 -10.39 -5.44
C ILE A 433 0.86 -8.92 -5.85
N GLU A 434 0.99 -7.99 -4.90
CA GLU A 434 0.92 -6.55 -5.20
C GLU A 434 2.06 -6.12 -6.13
N LEU A 435 3.30 -6.46 -5.77
CA LEU A 435 4.48 -6.15 -6.60
C LEU A 435 4.37 -6.78 -7.99
N LEU A 436 3.93 -8.05 -8.04
CA LEU A 436 3.69 -8.76 -9.29
C LEU A 436 2.64 -8.05 -10.16
N SER A 437 1.57 -7.52 -9.57
CA SER A 437 0.57 -6.73 -10.30
C SER A 437 1.16 -5.47 -10.93
N GLU A 438 2.10 -4.80 -10.26
CA GLU A 438 2.76 -3.60 -10.79
C GLU A 438 3.75 -3.94 -11.90
N ILE A 439 4.43 -5.08 -11.80
CA ILE A 439 5.35 -5.60 -12.83
C ILE A 439 4.57 -5.98 -14.09
N LEU A 440 3.46 -6.71 -13.97
CA LEU A 440 2.79 -7.30 -15.13
C LEU A 440 1.93 -6.33 -15.94
N VAL A 441 1.52 -5.19 -15.38
CA VAL A 441 0.78 -4.17 -16.15
C VAL A 441 1.64 -3.65 -17.33
N GLY A 442 1.14 -3.81 -18.56
CA GLY A 442 1.80 -3.40 -19.81
C GLY A 442 2.16 -4.59 -20.72
N GLU A 443 3.27 -4.49 -21.45
CA GLU A 443 3.79 -5.54 -22.36
C GLU A 443 4.25 -6.82 -21.63
N ALA A 444 4.47 -6.72 -20.32
CA ALA A 444 5.00 -7.77 -19.48
C ALA A 444 4.11 -9.02 -19.35
N ASN A 445 2.79 -8.81 -19.43
CA ASN A 445 1.81 -9.85 -19.24
C ASN A 445 1.82 -10.92 -20.35
N VAL A 446 2.21 -10.54 -21.57
CA VAL A 446 2.28 -11.47 -22.70
C VAL A 446 3.30 -12.59 -22.46
N ARG A 447 4.33 -12.31 -21.66
CA ARG A 447 5.40 -13.28 -21.37
C ARG A 447 5.11 -14.16 -20.16
N ASN A 448 4.22 -13.71 -19.27
CA ASN A 448 3.96 -14.34 -17.97
C ASN A 448 2.45 -14.53 -17.72
N PRO A 449 1.74 -15.24 -18.61
CA PRO A 449 0.27 -15.30 -18.60
C PRO A 449 -0.28 -15.97 -17.33
N MET A 450 0.32 -17.07 -16.85
CA MET A 450 -0.12 -17.76 -15.62
C MET A 450 -0.01 -16.86 -14.38
N ARG A 451 1.04 -16.04 -14.28
CA ARG A 451 1.23 -15.07 -13.20
C ARG A 451 0.23 -13.93 -13.26
N GLY A 452 -0.20 -13.52 -14.46
CA GLY A 452 -1.28 -12.54 -14.61
C GLY A 452 -2.63 -13.08 -14.09
N LEU A 453 -2.91 -14.37 -14.29
CA LEU A 453 -4.07 -15.04 -13.70
C LEU A 453 -3.95 -15.22 -12.19
N LEU A 454 -2.74 -15.48 -11.68
CA LEU A 454 -2.47 -15.49 -10.24
C LEU A 454 -2.83 -14.14 -9.60
N VAL A 455 -2.38 -13.04 -10.21
CA VAL A 455 -2.72 -11.68 -9.76
C VAL A 455 -4.23 -11.46 -9.78
N TRP A 456 -4.94 -11.89 -10.83
CA TRP A 456 -6.39 -11.73 -10.91
C TRP A 456 -7.13 -12.39 -9.72
N HIS A 457 -6.69 -13.57 -9.31
CA HIS A 457 -7.35 -14.36 -8.25
C HIS A 457 -6.91 -13.96 -6.84
N LEU A 458 -5.68 -13.48 -6.64
CA LEU A 458 -5.10 -13.24 -5.32
C LEU A 458 -4.88 -11.76 -4.97
N LEU A 459 -4.93 -10.84 -5.93
CA LEU A 459 -4.68 -9.43 -5.63
C LEU A 459 -5.77 -8.89 -4.70
N SER A 460 -5.33 -8.41 -3.52
CA SER A 460 -6.21 -7.77 -2.54
C SER A 460 -7.00 -6.63 -3.18
N ALA A 461 -8.32 -6.64 -2.98
CA ALA A 461 -9.21 -5.60 -3.47
C ALA A 461 -8.89 -4.23 -2.89
N ARG A 462 -8.31 -4.17 -1.68
CA ARG A 462 -7.91 -2.91 -1.02
C ARG A 462 -6.96 -2.10 -1.90
N ILE A 463 -6.08 -2.79 -2.62
CA ILE A 463 -5.10 -2.21 -3.54
C ILE A 463 -5.70 -2.16 -4.96
N GLY A 464 -6.26 -3.29 -5.41
CA GLY A 464 -6.68 -3.50 -6.79
C GLY A 464 -7.85 -2.64 -7.25
N ILE A 465 -8.75 -2.22 -6.35
CA ILE A 465 -10.00 -1.52 -6.72
C ILE A 465 -9.72 -0.18 -7.42
N SER A 466 -8.65 0.50 -7.03
CA SER A 466 -8.20 1.77 -7.66
C SER A 466 -7.65 1.58 -9.08
N LYS A 467 -7.18 0.36 -9.40
CA LYS A 467 -6.57 -0.02 -10.68
C LYS A 467 -7.45 -1.03 -11.45
N MET A 468 -8.75 -1.11 -11.14
CA MET A 468 -9.66 -2.16 -11.61
C MET A 468 -9.60 -2.38 -13.13
N ASP A 469 -9.71 -1.32 -13.94
CA ASP A 469 -9.71 -1.44 -15.40
C ASP A 469 -8.39 -2.02 -15.95
N ARG A 470 -7.26 -1.69 -15.31
CA ARG A 470 -5.95 -2.25 -15.67
C ARG A 470 -5.84 -3.73 -15.31
N MET A 471 -6.47 -4.16 -14.20
CA MET A 471 -6.47 -5.56 -13.78
C MET A 471 -7.40 -6.42 -14.64
N VAL A 472 -8.54 -5.87 -15.08
CA VAL A 472 -9.42 -6.53 -16.06
C VAL A 472 -8.71 -6.70 -17.40
N ASP A 473 -8.01 -5.67 -17.87
CA ASP A 473 -7.18 -5.74 -19.09
C ASP A 473 -6.00 -6.72 -18.94
N LEU A 474 -5.36 -6.74 -17.77
CA LEU A 474 -4.33 -7.72 -17.42
C LEU A 474 -4.89 -9.13 -17.59
N ARG A 475 -5.98 -9.48 -16.90
CA ARG A 475 -6.58 -10.80 -17.00
C ARG A 475 -6.88 -11.19 -18.46
N LYS A 476 -7.50 -10.29 -19.23
CA LYS A 476 -7.84 -10.53 -20.65
C LYS A 476 -6.60 -10.87 -21.47
N LYS A 477 -5.56 -10.03 -21.40
CA LYS A 477 -4.30 -10.24 -22.14
C LYS A 477 -3.54 -11.49 -21.67
N SER A 478 -3.65 -11.86 -20.39
CA SER A 478 -3.04 -13.09 -19.87
C SER A 478 -3.66 -14.31 -20.52
N ILE A 479 -4.99 -14.33 -20.66
CA ILE A 479 -5.73 -15.42 -21.30
C ILE A 479 -5.38 -15.50 -22.79
N GLU A 480 -5.34 -14.36 -23.49
CA GLU A 480 -5.01 -14.29 -24.92
C GLU A 480 -3.57 -14.76 -25.23
N ALA A 481 -2.63 -14.52 -24.31
CA ALA A 481 -1.23 -14.93 -24.46
C ALA A 481 -0.93 -16.35 -23.92
N LEU A 482 -1.91 -17.02 -23.28
CA LEU A 482 -1.68 -18.32 -22.65
C LEU A 482 -1.60 -19.44 -23.70
N GLU A 483 -0.37 -19.83 -24.07
CA GLU A 483 -0.14 -20.96 -24.99
C GLU A 483 -0.04 -22.32 -24.27
N ARG A 484 0.49 -22.32 -23.05
CA ARG A 484 0.71 -23.52 -22.23
C ARG A 484 0.37 -23.25 -20.77
N ILE A 485 -0.19 -24.26 -20.09
CA ILE A 485 -0.53 -24.21 -18.67
C ILE A 485 0.68 -24.70 -17.87
N GLU A 486 1.74 -23.90 -17.87
CA GLU A 486 2.97 -24.16 -17.12
C GLU A 486 3.59 -22.82 -16.68
N ASP A 487 4.26 -22.81 -15.53
CA ASP A 487 5.08 -21.67 -15.10
C ASP A 487 6.26 -22.16 -14.26
N PRO A 488 7.50 -21.76 -14.55
CA PRO A 488 8.68 -22.27 -13.87
C PRO A 488 8.83 -21.80 -12.41
N CYS A 489 8.09 -20.77 -11.98
CA CYS A 489 8.11 -20.28 -10.60
C CYS A 489 6.92 -20.76 -9.76
N LEU A 490 5.90 -21.35 -10.38
CA LEU A 490 4.75 -21.91 -9.67
C LEU A 490 4.93 -23.41 -9.45
N SER A 491 4.43 -23.92 -8.32
CA SER A 491 4.36 -25.36 -8.11
C SER A 491 3.33 -26.00 -9.03
N GLU A 492 3.48 -27.29 -9.32
CA GLU A 492 2.49 -28.06 -10.10
C GLU A 492 1.09 -27.99 -9.46
N VAL A 493 1.01 -27.95 -8.12
CA VAL A 493 -0.25 -27.78 -7.39
C VAL A 493 -0.85 -26.40 -7.64
N SER A 494 -0.04 -25.33 -7.63
CA SER A 494 -0.51 -23.96 -7.92
C SER A 494 -1.01 -23.83 -9.36
N VAL A 495 -0.30 -24.43 -10.32
CA VAL A 495 -0.70 -24.49 -11.73
C VAL A 495 -2.01 -25.27 -11.90
N ALA A 496 -2.15 -26.43 -11.24
CA ALA A 496 -3.37 -27.21 -11.24
C ALA A 496 -4.55 -26.47 -10.59
N LEU A 497 -4.34 -25.73 -9.49
CA LEU A 497 -5.37 -24.91 -8.85
C LEU A 497 -5.82 -23.76 -9.76
N LEU A 498 -4.89 -23.03 -10.38
CA LEU A 498 -5.21 -22.00 -11.36
C LEU A 498 -5.98 -22.57 -12.55
N ALA A 499 -5.59 -23.75 -13.06
CA ALA A 499 -6.31 -24.43 -14.11
C ALA A 499 -7.75 -24.76 -13.67
N VAL A 500 -7.93 -25.32 -12.48
CA VAL A 500 -9.26 -25.67 -11.93
C VAL A 500 -10.15 -24.43 -11.76
N ILE A 501 -9.63 -23.34 -11.18
CA ILE A 501 -10.40 -22.11 -10.96
C ILE A 501 -10.84 -21.50 -12.29
N ASN A 502 -9.95 -21.43 -13.28
CA ASN A 502 -10.26 -20.83 -14.59
C ASN A 502 -10.95 -21.81 -15.55
N GLY A 503 -11.12 -23.08 -15.19
CA GLY A 503 -11.73 -24.11 -16.03
C GLY A 503 -10.87 -24.63 -17.17
N PHE A 504 -9.55 -24.55 -17.06
CA PHE A 504 -8.63 -25.05 -18.06
C PHE A 504 -8.49 -26.58 -17.98
N SER A 505 -8.30 -27.21 -19.14
CA SER A 505 -7.99 -28.63 -19.26
C SER A 505 -6.54 -28.87 -18.85
N HIS A 506 -6.32 -29.48 -17.68
CA HIS A 506 -4.99 -29.79 -17.18
C HIS A 506 -4.99 -31.07 -16.32
N ASP A 507 -3.82 -31.69 -16.16
CA ASP A 507 -3.63 -32.82 -15.26
C ASP A 507 -3.74 -32.35 -13.81
N LEU A 508 -4.51 -33.07 -13.02
CA LEU A 508 -4.78 -32.76 -11.62
C LEU A 508 -4.09 -33.73 -10.66
N ASN A 509 -3.24 -34.64 -11.15
CA ASN A 509 -2.56 -35.63 -10.32
C ASN A 509 -1.78 -35.00 -9.15
N ALA A 510 -1.02 -33.93 -9.39
CA ALA A 510 -0.29 -33.22 -8.33
C ALA A 510 -1.24 -32.68 -7.23
N LEU A 511 -2.40 -32.13 -7.62
CA LEU A 511 -3.42 -31.66 -6.67
C LEU A 511 -4.12 -32.82 -5.95
N HIS A 512 -4.39 -33.92 -6.67
CA HIS A 512 -4.99 -35.12 -6.11
C HIS A 512 -4.10 -35.74 -5.03
N ASP A 513 -2.81 -35.89 -5.31
CA ASP A 513 -1.83 -36.44 -4.38
C ASP A 513 -1.73 -35.57 -3.12
N ARG A 514 -1.86 -34.24 -3.25
CA ARG A 514 -1.83 -33.31 -2.12
C ARG A 514 -3.10 -33.36 -1.26
N LEU A 515 -4.29 -33.45 -1.87
CA LEU A 515 -5.58 -33.42 -1.17
C LEU A 515 -6.01 -34.79 -0.59
N GLY A 516 -5.40 -35.88 -1.05
CA GLY A 516 -5.76 -37.23 -0.64
C GLY A 516 -7.15 -37.68 -1.08
N THR A 517 -7.51 -38.93 -0.75
CA THR A 517 -8.70 -39.59 -1.33
C THR A 517 -10.04 -38.92 -0.99
N THR A 518 -10.18 -38.33 0.20
CA THR A 518 -11.38 -37.61 0.64
C THR A 518 -11.52 -36.28 -0.07
N GLY A 519 -10.44 -35.50 -0.16
CA GLY A 519 -10.40 -34.23 -0.88
C GLY A 519 -10.68 -34.39 -2.37
N ILE A 520 -10.11 -35.39 -3.04
CA ILE A 520 -10.40 -35.70 -4.44
C ILE A 520 -11.87 -36.02 -4.66
N LYS A 521 -12.48 -36.84 -3.79
CA LYS A 521 -13.91 -37.19 -3.89
C LYS A 521 -14.77 -35.94 -3.74
N ALA A 522 -14.45 -35.07 -2.78
CA ALA A 522 -15.17 -33.83 -2.57
C ALA A 522 -15.00 -32.87 -3.77
N LEU A 523 -13.79 -32.70 -4.30
CA LEU A 523 -13.50 -31.88 -5.48
C LEU A 523 -14.27 -32.38 -6.70
N ASN A 524 -14.27 -33.69 -6.95
CA ASN A 524 -15.01 -34.26 -8.07
C ASN A 524 -16.53 -34.13 -7.90
N GLN A 525 -17.04 -34.19 -6.65
CA GLN A 525 -18.45 -33.93 -6.38
C GLN A 525 -18.82 -32.46 -6.63
N THR A 526 -18.01 -31.50 -6.19
CA THR A 526 -18.28 -30.07 -6.41
C THR A 526 -18.25 -29.75 -7.91
N ARG A 527 -17.26 -30.27 -8.63
CA ARG A 527 -17.14 -30.11 -10.08
C ARG A 527 -18.30 -30.75 -10.85
N ARG A 528 -18.74 -31.96 -10.45
CA ARG A 528 -19.93 -32.59 -11.03
C ARG A 528 -21.22 -31.82 -10.76
N ALA A 529 -21.34 -31.19 -9.59
CA ALA A 529 -22.52 -30.37 -9.28
C ALA A 529 -22.62 -29.13 -10.20
N LEU A 530 -21.47 -28.61 -10.66
CA LEU A 530 -21.34 -27.44 -11.53
C LEU A 530 -21.33 -27.77 -13.02
N LEU A 531 -21.58 -29.03 -13.40
CA LEU A 531 -21.84 -29.43 -14.78
C LEU A 531 -23.21 -28.95 -15.26
N GLU A 532 -23.39 -28.95 -16.59
CA GLU A 532 -24.65 -28.63 -17.25
C GLU A 532 -25.80 -29.57 -16.81
N ASP A 533 -25.53 -30.87 -16.65
CA ASP A 533 -26.44 -31.90 -16.11
C ASP A 533 -26.39 -32.02 -14.58
N GLY A 534 -25.55 -31.20 -13.94
CA GLY A 534 -25.40 -31.12 -12.50
C GLY A 534 -26.57 -30.40 -11.82
N THR A 535 -26.63 -30.51 -10.50
CA THR A 535 -27.67 -29.83 -9.70
C THR A 535 -27.52 -28.30 -9.68
N GLY A 536 -26.40 -27.75 -10.16
CA GLY A 536 -26.00 -26.33 -10.07
C GLY A 536 -25.62 -25.90 -8.65
N ILE A 537 -26.05 -26.65 -7.64
CA ILE A 537 -25.79 -26.36 -6.22
C ILE A 537 -24.66 -27.25 -5.71
N VAL A 538 -23.55 -26.63 -5.30
CA VAL A 538 -22.48 -27.28 -4.55
C VAL A 538 -22.95 -27.50 -3.11
N ARG A 539 -22.87 -28.74 -2.61
CA ARG A 539 -23.29 -29.08 -1.25
C ARG A 539 -22.29 -28.53 -0.23
N GLU A 540 -22.80 -27.97 0.86
CA GLU A 540 -21.98 -27.45 1.97
C GLU A 540 -21.02 -28.49 2.55
N ASN A 541 -21.49 -29.73 2.69
CA ASN A 541 -20.68 -30.83 3.20
C ASN A 541 -19.49 -31.15 2.27
N SER A 542 -19.65 -31.01 0.96
CA SER A 542 -18.54 -31.19 0.01
C SER A 542 -17.51 -30.05 0.13
N ILE A 543 -17.96 -28.81 0.37
CA ILE A 543 -17.07 -27.68 0.65
C ILE A 543 -16.32 -27.90 1.98
N GLY A 544 -17.02 -28.33 3.03
CA GLY A 544 -16.41 -28.64 4.32
C GLY A 544 -15.36 -29.75 4.23
N GLN A 545 -15.63 -30.81 3.48
CA GLN A 545 -14.65 -31.88 3.22
C GLN A 545 -13.41 -31.39 2.47
N LEU A 546 -13.55 -30.43 1.55
CA LEU A 546 -12.43 -29.80 0.85
C LEU A 546 -11.57 -28.97 1.79
N ILE A 547 -12.19 -28.14 2.64
CA ILE A 547 -11.49 -27.35 3.65
C ILE A 547 -10.69 -28.27 4.58
N THR A 548 -11.34 -29.30 5.14
CA THR A 548 -10.66 -30.27 6.01
C THR A 548 -9.54 -31.01 5.30
N ALA A 549 -9.69 -31.32 4.00
CA ALA A 549 -8.63 -31.97 3.24
C ALA A 549 -7.42 -31.05 3.03
N ALA A 550 -7.66 -29.76 2.77
CA ALA A 550 -6.61 -28.77 2.62
C ALA A 550 -5.89 -28.46 3.95
N ASP A 551 -6.63 -28.31 5.05
CA ASP A 551 -6.04 -28.07 6.39
C ASP A 551 -5.12 -29.20 6.84
N ASN A 552 -5.43 -30.44 6.44
CA ASN A 552 -4.60 -31.61 6.72
C ASN A 552 -3.45 -31.80 5.71
N SER A 553 -3.41 -30.98 4.65
CA SER A 553 -2.36 -31.00 3.65
C SER A 553 -1.35 -29.87 3.88
N SER A 554 -0.08 -30.11 3.61
CA SER A 554 0.99 -29.13 3.84
C SER A 554 1.12 -28.13 2.69
N LEU A 555 0.05 -27.38 2.34
CA LEU A 555 0.08 -26.41 1.24
C LEU A 555 1.10 -25.27 1.49
N GLY A 556 1.83 -24.86 0.45
CA GLY A 556 2.63 -23.63 0.49
C GLY A 556 1.77 -22.37 0.53
N ASP A 557 2.37 -21.18 0.66
CA ASP A 557 1.62 -19.92 0.84
C ASP A 557 0.73 -19.57 -0.38
N ILE A 558 1.28 -19.71 -1.59
CA ILE A 558 0.52 -19.49 -2.84
C ILE A 558 -0.55 -20.56 -3.01
N GLU A 559 -0.23 -21.81 -2.74
CA GLU A 559 -1.16 -22.94 -2.86
C GLU A 559 -2.35 -22.77 -1.90
N SER A 560 -2.09 -22.38 -0.66
CA SER A 560 -3.09 -22.09 0.36
C SER A 560 -3.99 -20.92 -0.06
N SER A 561 -3.39 -19.83 -0.55
CA SER A 561 -4.13 -18.66 -1.01
C SER A 561 -5.02 -18.96 -2.23
N LEU A 562 -4.52 -19.76 -3.17
CA LEU A 562 -5.31 -20.24 -4.32
C LEU A 562 -6.42 -21.19 -3.88
N PHE A 563 -6.17 -22.05 -2.89
CA PHE A 563 -7.19 -22.95 -2.36
C PHE A 563 -8.30 -22.17 -1.65
N ASP A 564 -7.97 -21.17 -0.84
CA ASP A 564 -8.93 -20.25 -0.23
C ASP A 564 -9.78 -19.53 -1.30
N SER A 565 -9.14 -19.08 -2.38
CA SER A 565 -9.81 -18.47 -3.53
C SER A 565 -10.79 -19.44 -4.20
N LEU A 566 -10.37 -20.69 -4.44
CA LEU A 566 -11.21 -21.78 -4.94
C LEU A 566 -12.45 -22.02 -4.05
N ILE A 567 -12.27 -22.15 -2.74
CA ILE A 567 -13.37 -22.35 -1.79
C ILE A 567 -14.35 -21.17 -1.83
N THR A 568 -13.82 -19.95 -1.90
CA THR A 568 -14.63 -18.74 -1.95
C THR A 568 -15.44 -18.66 -3.24
N SER A 569 -14.84 -18.97 -4.39
CA SER A 569 -15.55 -19.08 -5.67
C SER A 569 -16.68 -20.11 -5.60
N LEU A 570 -16.45 -21.29 -5.02
CA LEU A 570 -17.50 -22.31 -4.85
C LEU A 570 -18.69 -21.81 -3.99
N ARG A 571 -18.41 -21.08 -2.91
CA ARG A 571 -19.44 -20.45 -2.07
C ARG A 571 -20.20 -19.36 -2.83
N LEU A 572 -19.50 -18.51 -3.60
CA LEU A 572 -20.13 -17.48 -4.44
C LEU A 572 -21.06 -18.09 -5.49
N ASN A 573 -20.64 -19.16 -6.16
CA ASN A 573 -21.50 -19.82 -7.16
C ASN A 573 -22.76 -20.38 -6.53
N ARG A 574 -22.65 -21.03 -5.36
CA ARG A 574 -23.81 -21.50 -4.62
C ARG A 574 -24.76 -20.35 -4.31
N ALA A 575 -24.26 -19.24 -3.76
CA ALA A 575 -25.07 -18.07 -3.45
C ALA A 575 -25.74 -17.50 -4.71
N ARG A 576 -25.02 -17.42 -5.84
CA ARG A 576 -25.56 -16.97 -7.13
C ARG A 576 -26.73 -17.84 -7.61
N ILE A 577 -26.61 -19.15 -7.48
CA ILE A 577 -27.67 -20.09 -7.87
C ILE A 577 -28.85 -20.03 -6.91
N GLU A 578 -28.62 -19.93 -5.60
CA GLU A 578 -29.66 -19.77 -4.59
C GLU A 578 -30.49 -18.50 -4.81
N LEU A 579 -29.87 -17.39 -5.22
CA LEU A 579 -30.55 -16.14 -5.57
C LEU A 579 -31.50 -16.26 -6.77
N GLN A 580 -31.30 -17.26 -7.63
CA GLN A 580 -32.16 -17.53 -8.78
C GLN A 580 -33.38 -18.39 -8.43
N MET A 581 -33.42 -19.02 -7.26
CA MET A 581 -34.43 -20.04 -6.92
C MET A 581 -35.80 -19.49 -6.48
N GLN A 582 -36.03 -18.17 -6.46
CA GLN A 582 -37.28 -17.52 -6.00
C GLN A 582 -37.83 -18.08 -4.67
N ASP A 583 -36.91 -18.37 -3.76
CA ASP A 583 -37.20 -18.86 -2.41
C ASP A 583 -36.55 -17.87 -1.44
N GLU A 584 -37.34 -17.28 -0.55
CA GLU A 584 -36.87 -16.27 0.40
C GLU A 584 -35.88 -16.84 1.42
N ASP A 585 -35.98 -18.13 1.77
CA ASP A 585 -35.01 -18.79 2.63
C ASP A 585 -33.69 -19.03 1.86
N LYS A 586 -33.76 -19.35 0.56
CA LYS A 586 -32.57 -19.41 -0.31
C LYS A 586 -31.92 -18.05 -0.49
N LYS A 587 -32.72 -17.00 -0.69
CA LYS A 587 -32.21 -15.62 -0.77
C LYS A 587 -31.54 -15.19 0.54
N ARG A 588 -32.12 -15.55 1.68
CA ARG A 588 -31.51 -15.31 3.01
C ARG A 588 -30.19 -16.07 3.15
N SER A 589 -30.15 -17.36 2.84
CA SER A 589 -28.95 -18.20 2.91
C SER A 589 -27.83 -17.70 1.98
N ALA A 590 -28.17 -17.27 0.76
CA ALA A 590 -27.22 -16.64 -0.15
C ALA A 590 -26.67 -15.32 0.42
N THR A 591 -27.54 -14.49 1.01
CA THR A 591 -27.12 -13.23 1.64
C THR A 591 -26.19 -13.48 2.82
N GLU A 592 -26.49 -14.45 3.69
CA GLU A 592 -25.63 -14.85 4.80
C GLU A 592 -24.26 -15.36 4.31
N THR A 593 -24.24 -16.13 3.23
CA THR A 593 -23.00 -16.59 2.59
C THR A 593 -22.15 -15.40 2.11
N LEU A 594 -22.76 -14.41 1.44
CA LEU A 594 -22.06 -13.20 1.01
C LEU A 594 -21.54 -12.38 2.19
N VAL A 595 -22.30 -12.27 3.28
CA VAL A 595 -21.84 -11.60 4.52
C VAL A 595 -20.60 -12.31 5.09
N SER A 596 -20.62 -13.65 5.15
CA SER A 596 -19.48 -14.44 5.64
C SER A 596 -18.22 -14.16 4.83
N ILE A 597 -18.31 -14.20 3.50
CA ILE A 597 -17.17 -13.96 2.60
C ILE A 597 -16.57 -12.57 2.81
N VAL A 598 -17.41 -11.52 2.96
CA VAL A 598 -16.92 -10.16 3.20
C VAL A 598 -16.25 -10.03 4.58
N ASN A 599 -16.80 -10.66 5.61
CA ASN A 599 -16.28 -10.58 6.97
C ASN A 599 -14.97 -11.35 7.19
N GLU A 600 -14.67 -12.36 6.37
CA GLU A 600 -13.37 -13.06 6.38
C GLU A 600 -12.19 -12.13 6.04
N GLY A 601 -12.45 -10.95 5.45
CA GLY A 601 -11.49 -9.85 5.32
C GLY A 601 -10.43 -9.99 4.22
N ARG A 602 -10.27 -11.19 3.64
CA ARG A 602 -9.33 -11.52 2.55
C ARG A 602 -9.98 -11.38 1.16
N LEU A 603 -10.60 -10.22 0.89
CA LEU A 603 -11.27 -10.00 -0.39
C LEU A 603 -10.28 -9.70 -1.52
N SER A 604 -10.24 -10.58 -2.54
CA SER A 604 -9.58 -10.28 -3.80
C SER A 604 -10.41 -9.31 -4.65
N LEU A 605 -9.77 -8.64 -5.61
CA LEU A 605 -10.45 -7.73 -6.54
C LEU A 605 -11.58 -8.44 -7.30
N GLN A 606 -11.35 -9.68 -7.76
CA GLN A 606 -12.32 -10.48 -8.48
C GLN A 606 -13.57 -10.79 -7.64
N LEU A 607 -13.40 -11.06 -6.34
CA LEU A 607 -14.54 -11.26 -5.42
C LEU A 607 -15.36 -9.99 -5.25
N VAL A 608 -14.72 -8.83 -5.04
CA VAL A 608 -15.42 -7.54 -4.90
C VAL A 608 -16.25 -7.21 -6.14
N ILE A 609 -15.69 -7.45 -7.35
CA ILE A 609 -16.41 -7.27 -8.61
C ILE A 609 -17.64 -8.19 -8.65
N SER A 610 -17.44 -9.49 -8.40
CA SER A 610 -18.49 -10.51 -8.48
C SER A 610 -19.64 -10.25 -7.49
N ILE A 611 -19.31 -9.91 -6.24
CA ILE A 611 -20.31 -9.59 -5.21
C ILE A 611 -21.07 -8.31 -5.58
N SER A 612 -20.37 -7.30 -6.09
CA SER A 612 -21.00 -6.04 -6.49
C SER A 612 -21.97 -6.23 -7.67
N GLU A 613 -21.61 -7.07 -8.64
CA GLU A 613 -22.51 -7.46 -9.74
C GLU A 613 -23.76 -8.20 -9.23
N MET A 614 -23.61 -9.10 -8.25
CA MET A 614 -24.76 -9.78 -7.64
C MET A 614 -25.65 -8.81 -6.85
N ILE A 615 -25.07 -7.84 -6.14
CA ILE A 615 -25.83 -6.78 -5.46
C ILE A 615 -26.60 -5.92 -6.47
N GLU A 616 -25.98 -5.57 -7.59
CA GLU A 616 -26.61 -4.79 -8.66
C GLU A 616 -27.79 -5.55 -9.28
N GLU A 617 -27.58 -6.82 -9.65
CA GLU A 617 -28.56 -7.67 -10.36
C GLU A 617 -29.76 -8.05 -9.49
N TYR A 618 -29.51 -8.44 -8.23
CA TYR A 618 -30.55 -8.99 -7.33
C TYR A 618 -31.00 -8.01 -6.24
N HIS A 619 -30.44 -6.80 -6.19
CA HIS A 619 -30.73 -5.74 -5.21
C HIS A 619 -30.61 -6.22 -3.76
N ILE A 620 -29.50 -6.91 -3.44
CA ILE A 620 -29.24 -7.48 -2.11
C ILE A 620 -28.71 -6.40 -1.17
N ALA A 621 -29.39 -6.21 -0.04
CA ALA A 621 -28.91 -5.28 0.99
C ALA A 621 -27.75 -5.91 1.78
N LEU A 622 -26.52 -5.44 1.55
CA LEU A 622 -25.31 -5.98 2.17
C LEU A 622 -24.51 -4.88 2.92
N PRO A 623 -24.86 -4.54 4.18
CA PRO A 623 -24.22 -3.46 4.93
C PRO A 623 -22.70 -3.60 5.11
N VAL A 624 -22.20 -4.82 5.31
CA VAL A 624 -20.76 -5.09 5.46
C VAL A 624 -19.95 -4.70 4.22
N MET A 625 -20.57 -4.75 3.03
CA MET A 625 -19.93 -4.32 1.79
C MET A 625 -19.89 -2.80 1.67
N GLU A 626 -20.87 -2.07 2.24
CA GLU A 626 -20.84 -0.61 2.30
C GLU A 626 -19.69 -0.12 3.18
N GLU A 627 -19.48 -0.77 4.33
CA GLU A 627 -18.37 -0.50 5.23
C GLU A 627 -17.02 -0.72 4.53
N TRP A 628 -16.87 -1.84 3.82
CA TRP A 628 -15.67 -2.12 3.05
C TRP A 628 -15.39 -1.03 1.99
N TYR A 629 -16.42 -0.65 1.21
CA TYR A 629 -16.29 0.41 0.21
C TYR A 629 -16.02 1.77 0.84
N ARG A 630 -16.62 2.08 1.99
CA ARG A 630 -16.41 3.34 2.71
C ARG A 630 -14.96 3.53 3.13
N GLU A 631 -14.29 2.44 3.54
CA GLU A 631 -12.89 2.44 3.94
C GLU A 631 -11.94 2.51 2.73
N HIS A 632 -12.21 1.76 1.65
CA HIS A 632 -11.21 1.55 0.59
C HIS A 632 -11.51 2.26 -0.74
N ALA A 633 -12.77 2.53 -1.07
CA ALA A 633 -13.16 3.15 -2.34
C ALA A 633 -14.52 3.90 -2.26
N PRO A 634 -14.66 4.92 -1.39
CA PRO A 634 -15.94 5.60 -1.12
C PRO A 634 -16.47 6.37 -2.35
N ASP A 635 -15.57 6.78 -3.24
CA ASP A 635 -15.90 7.54 -4.44
C ASP A 635 -16.17 6.67 -5.67
N SER A 636 -16.11 5.33 -5.52
CA SER A 636 -16.44 4.41 -6.61
C SER A 636 -17.94 4.40 -6.94
N SER A 637 -18.28 3.99 -8.18
CA SER A 637 -19.67 3.71 -8.56
C SER A 637 -20.23 2.49 -7.81
N GLY A 638 -19.39 1.48 -7.54
CA GLY A 638 -19.73 0.30 -6.72
C GLY A 638 -20.25 0.68 -5.34
N SER A 639 -19.59 1.61 -4.65
CA SER A 639 -20.05 2.13 -3.36
C SER A 639 -21.50 2.67 -3.42
N GLN A 640 -21.82 3.44 -4.46
CA GLN A 640 -23.17 3.98 -4.63
C GLN A 640 -24.21 2.91 -4.97
N ILE A 641 -23.84 1.89 -5.75
CA ILE A 641 -24.71 0.75 -6.07
C ILE A 641 -25.06 -0.02 -4.80
N VAL A 642 -24.07 -0.31 -3.94
CA VAL A 642 -24.29 -0.98 -2.65
C VAL A 642 -25.19 -0.15 -1.74
N ARG A 643 -24.96 1.16 -1.65
CA ARG A 643 -25.82 2.08 -0.88
C ARG A 643 -27.25 2.13 -1.42
N ALA A 644 -27.42 2.06 -2.74
CA ALA A 644 -28.73 1.99 -3.37
C ALA A 644 -29.46 0.71 -2.95
N ALA A 645 -28.81 -0.45 -3.04
CA ALA A 645 -29.39 -1.74 -2.65
C ALA A 645 -29.79 -1.79 -1.16
N ILE A 646 -28.96 -1.24 -0.27
CA ILE A 646 -29.31 -1.11 1.17
C ILE A 646 -30.53 -0.21 1.36
N SER A 647 -30.61 0.90 0.61
CA SER A 647 -31.76 1.82 0.68
C SER A 647 -33.04 1.13 0.18
N ILE A 648 -32.96 0.32 -0.89
CA ILE A 648 -34.07 -0.53 -1.35
C ILE A 648 -34.52 -1.49 -0.25
N GLY A 649 -33.58 -2.18 0.40
CA GLY A 649 -33.89 -3.11 1.51
C GLY A 649 -34.58 -2.45 2.70
N LYS A 650 -34.38 -1.13 2.90
CA LYS A 650 -35.06 -0.31 3.92
C LYS A 650 -36.39 0.29 3.44
N GLY A 651 -36.75 0.13 2.17
CA GLY A 651 -37.90 0.80 1.55
C GLY A 651 -37.68 2.30 1.26
N ASP A 652 -36.45 2.81 1.39
CA ASP A 652 -36.10 4.20 1.10
C ASP A 652 -35.77 4.40 -0.38
N HIS A 653 -36.83 4.41 -1.20
CA HIS A 653 -36.70 4.57 -2.65
C HIS A 653 -36.12 5.93 -3.06
N LEU A 654 -36.30 6.99 -2.26
CA LEU A 654 -35.76 8.31 -2.62
C LEU A 654 -34.24 8.29 -2.59
N ASN A 655 -33.65 7.78 -1.51
CA ASN A 655 -32.20 7.68 -1.39
C ASN A 655 -31.62 6.63 -2.34
N ALA A 656 -32.31 5.51 -2.59
CA ALA A 656 -31.92 4.55 -3.62
C ALA A 656 -31.78 5.22 -5.00
N GLY A 657 -32.79 6.00 -5.41
CA GLY A 657 -32.76 6.72 -6.68
C GLY A 657 -31.62 7.72 -6.80
N ARG A 658 -31.32 8.45 -5.71
CA ARG A 658 -30.18 9.38 -5.66
C ARG A 658 -28.83 8.66 -5.77
N CYS A 659 -28.68 7.52 -5.09
CA CYS A 659 -27.45 6.73 -5.14
C CYS A 659 -27.21 6.16 -6.55
N PHE A 660 -28.23 5.61 -7.22
CA PHE A 660 -28.08 5.17 -8.62
C PHE A 660 -27.72 6.31 -9.58
N LEU A 661 -28.32 7.48 -9.40
CA LEU A 661 -27.99 8.65 -10.21
C LEU A 661 -26.54 9.09 -10.00
N GLU A 662 -26.05 9.03 -8.76
CA GLU A 662 -24.66 9.34 -8.42
C GLU A 662 -23.68 8.28 -8.95
N ALA A 663 -24.05 7.00 -8.87
CA ALA A 663 -23.30 5.90 -9.48
C ALA A 663 -23.12 6.12 -10.99
N ALA A 664 -24.19 6.56 -11.67
CA ALA A 664 -24.17 6.86 -13.09
C ALA A 664 -23.19 8.00 -13.40
N ARG A 665 -23.22 9.11 -12.64
CA ARG A 665 -22.29 10.25 -12.84
C ARG A 665 -20.82 9.85 -12.68
N ARG A 666 -20.51 8.95 -11.75
CA ARG A 666 -19.15 8.45 -11.49
C ARG A 666 -18.60 7.55 -12.60
N LEU A 667 -19.46 7.04 -13.49
CA LEU A 667 -19.08 6.21 -14.64
C LEU A 667 -18.97 6.98 -15.96
N GLU A 668 -19.46 8.23 -16.01
CA GLU A 668 -19.38 9.05 -17.22
C GLU A 668 -17.96 9.60 -17.43
N PRO A 669 -17.46 9.67 -18.69
CA PRO A 669 -18.17 9.39 -19.95
C PRO A 669 -17.94 7.98 -20.55
N GLN A 670 -17.10 7.12 -19.95
CA GLN A 670 -16.56 5.95 -20.67
C GLN A 670 -17.53 4.75 -20.82
N ARG A 671 -18.70 4.73 -20.15
CA ARG A 671 -19.61 3.56 -20.14
C ARG A 671 -21.09 3.94 -20.33
N PHE A 672 -21.48 4.25 -21.57
CA PHE A 672 -22.85 4.67 -21.93
C PHE A 672 -23.94 3.69 -21.47
N GLU A 673 -23.85 2.41 -21.84
CA GLU A 673 -24.88 1.39 -21.55
C GLU A 673 -25.15 1.28 -20.05
N ARG A 674 -24.07 1.19 -19.26
CA ARG A 674 -24.14 1.05 -17.80
C ARG A 674 -24.70 2.32 -17.14
N THR A 675 -24.29 3.49 -17.63
CA THR A 675 -24.80 4.79 -17.14
C THR A 675 -26.31 4.92 -17.40
N THR A 676 -26.76 4.54 -18.60
CA THR A 676 -28.19 4.57 -18.97
C THR A 676 -29.01 3.59 -18.13
N GLN A 677 -28.49 2.38 -17.87
CA GLN A 677 -29.14 1.40 -16.99
C GLN A 677 -29.31 1.95 -15.56
N LEU A 678 -28.26 2.53 -14.98
CA LEU A 678 -28.32 3.13 -13.64
C LEU A 678 -29.29 4.32 -13.57
N ARG A 679 -29.34 5.16 -14.60
CA ARG A 679 -30.33 6.24 -14.70
C ARG A 679 -31.77 5.73 -14.76
N ARG A 680 -32.03 4.61 -15.44
CA ARG A 680 -33.36 3.98 -15.42
C ARG A 680 -33.72 3.46 -14.03
N MET A 681 -32.77 2.83 -13.32
CA MET A 681 -32.98 2.41 -11.93
C MET A 681 -33.30 3.63 -11.05
N ALA A 682 -32.58 4.74 -11.22
CA ALA A 682 -32.87 5.98 -10.53
C ALA A 682 -34.30 6.49 -10.79
N LEU A 683 -34.75 6.49 -12.05
CA LEU A 683 -36.12 6.89 -12.42
C LEU A 683 -37.20 6.03 -11.78
N ILE A 684 -37.02 4.70 -11.81
CA ILE A 684 -37.98 3.76 -11.21
C ILE A 684 -38.12 4.06 -9.71
N HIS A 685 -37.01 4.24 -9.01
CA HIS A 685 -37.06 4.53 -7.57
C HIS A 685 -37.57 5.94 -7.25
N PHE A 686 -37.29 6.95 -8.08
CA PHE A 686 -37.93 8.26 -7.93
C PHE A 686 -39.45 8.20 -8.12
N ALA A 687 -39.93 7.34 -9.03
CA ALA A 687 -41.36 7.12 -9.23
C ALA A 687 -42.02 6.47 -7.99
N HIS A 688 -41.41 5.41 -7.43
CA HIS A 688 -41.89 4.79 -6.19
C HIS A 688 -41.87 5.76 -5.00
N ALA A 689 -40.86 6.62 -4.91
CA ALA A 689 -40.74 7.64 -3.87
C ALA A 689 -41.65 8.87 -4.06
N ARG A 690 -42.45 8.92 -5.14
CA ARG A 690 -43.24 10.11 -5.53
C ARG A 690 -42.39 11.38 -5.73
N ALA A 691 -41.12 11.22 -6.06
CA ALA A 691 -40.17 12.32 -6.28
C ALA A 691 -40.28 12.85 -7.72
N TRP A 692 -41.49 13.26 -8.12
CA TRP A 692 -41.85 13.56 -9.52
C TRP A 692 -40.96 14.60 -10.17
N LYS A 693 -40.58 15.65 -9.42
CA LYS A 693 -39.65 16.67 -9.91
C LYS A 693 -38.29 16.07 -10.29
N GLN A 694 -37.71 15.23 -9.43
CA GLN A 694 -36.40 14.60 -9.71
C GLN A 694 -36.48 13.66 -10.91
N ALA A 695 -37.58 12.91 -11.04
CA ALA A 695 -37.80 12.03 -12.17
C ALA A 695 -37.93 12.81 -13.50
N VAL A 696 -38.76 13.85 -13.54
CA VAL A 696 -38.94 14.69 -14.74
C VAL A 696 -37.65 15.46 -15.08
N ASP A 697 -36.98 16.04 -14.09
CA ASP A 697 -35.70 16.75 -14.31
C ASP A 697 -34.61 15.82 -14.89
N LEU A 698 -34.55 14.55 -14.42
CA LEU A 698 -33.59 13.56 -14.92
C LEU A 698 -33.88 13.21 -16.39
N ILE A 699 -35.14 13.07 -16.73
CA ILE A 699 -35.60 12.79 -18.10
C ILE A 699 -35.31 13.97 -19.03
N ASP A 700 -35.70 15.18 -18.66
CA ASP A 700 -35.57 16.37 -19.50
C ASP A 700 -34.10 16.75 -19.77
N ARG A 701 -33.17 16.37 -18.87
CA ARG A 701 -31.72 16.60 -19.03
C ARG A 701 -31.02 15.54 -19.89
N ASN A 702 -31.65 14.41 -20.20
CA ASN A 702 -31.02 13.28 -20.86
C ASN A 702 -31.89 12.78 -22.03
N ALA A 703 -31.66 13.29 -23.24
CA ALA A 703 -32.42 12.92 -24.44
C ALA A 703 -32.37 11.40 -24.75
N GLU A 704 -31.25 10.75 -24.46
CA GLU A 704 -31.07 9.30 -24.63
C GLU A 704 -31.93 8.50 -23.64
N LEU A 705 -32.02 8.97 -22.39
CA LEU A 705 -32.87 8.37 -21.37
C LEU A 705 -34.35 8.56 -21.71
N MET A 706 -34.71 9.67 -22.34
CA MET A 706 -36.05 9.91 -22.88
C MET A 706 -36.43 8.86 -23.94
N ALA A 707 -35.54 8.58 -24.89
CA ALA A 707 -35.79 7.55 -25.91
C ALA A 707 -35.83 6.12 -25.31
N ALA A 708 -35.11 5.90 -24.21
CA ALA A 708 -35.02 4.64 -23.50
C ALA A 708 -36.26 4.22 -22.67
N ILE A 709 -37.18 5.15 -22.41
CA ILE A 709 -38.35 4.92 -21.55
C ILE A 709 -39.64 5.09 -22.34
N THR A 710 -40.69 4.42 -21.90
CA THR A 710 -41.94 4.35 -22.66
C THR A 710 -42.75 5.64 -22.60
N ARG A 711 -43.58 5.88 -23.63
CA ARG A 711 -44.47 7.05 -23.67
C ARG A 711 -45.48 7.02 -22.52
N ARG A 712 -45.97 5.85 -22.11
CA ARG A 712 -46.87 5.71 -20.95
C ARG A 712 -46.18 6.07 -19.64
N PHE A 713 -44.93 5.66 -19.45
CA PHE A 713 -44.16 6.01 -18.26
C PHE A 713 -43.83 7.51 -18.21
N GLN A 714 -43.47 8.10 -19.35
CA GLN A 714 -43.27 9.55 -19.46
C GLN A 714 -44.56 10.32 -19.13
N LEU A 715 -45.70 9.88 -19.67
CA LEU A 715 -47.01 10.45 -19.35
C LEU A 715 -47.29 10.35 -17.84
N PHE A 716 -47.10 9.16 -17.26
CA PHE A 716 -47.28 8.91 -15.83
C PHE A 716 -46.50 9.92 -14.98
N LEU A 717 -45.19 10.06 -15.23
CA LEU A 717 -44.34 10.98 -14.48
C LEU A 717 -44.74 12.45 -14.66
N ARG A 718 -45.06 12.86 -15.89
CA ARG A 718 -45.47 14.25 -16.20
C ARG A 718 -46.83 14.60 -15.57
N VAL A 719 -47.81 13.71 -15.65
CA VAL A 719 -49.14 13.88 -15.03
C VAL A 719 -49.02 14.00 -13.51
N CYS A 720 -48.24 13.11 -12.88
CA CYS A 720 -48.00 13.17 -11.44
C CYS A 720 -47.25 14.45 -11.04
N SER A 721 -46.24 14.86 -11.81
CA SER A 721 -45.48 16.10 -11.58
C SER A 721 -46.35 17.36 -11.69
N GLU A 722 -47.19 17.48 -12.72
CA GLU A 722 -48.08 18.63 -12.88
C GLU A 722 -49.19 18.66 -11.81
N TYR A 723 -49.70 17.50 -11.40
CA TYR A 723 -50.63 17.43 -10.29
C TYR A 723 -49.99 17.89 -8.98
N ASP A 724 -48.77 17.44 -8.68
CA ASP A 724 -48.02 17.83 -7.47
C ASP A 724 -47.71 19.34 -7.42
N LYS A 725 -47.55 19.97 -8.59
CA LYS A 725 -47.45 21.45 -8.73
C LYS A 725 -48.80 22.18 -8.55
N GLY A 726 -49.88 21.47 -8.22
CA GLY A 726 -51.24 22.02 -8.06
C GLY A 726 -51.99 22.23 -9.38
N ARG A 727 -51.46 21.78 -10.53
CA ARG A 727 -52.03 22.04 -11.87
C ARG A 727 -52.86 20.86 -12.37
N SER A 728 -53.90 20.52 -11.60
CA SER A 728 -54.69 19.31 -11.83
C SER A 728 -55.41 19.25 -13.19
N ASP A 729 -55.79 20.41 -13.75
CA ASP A 729 -56.38 20.52 -15.08
C ASP A 729 -55.37 20.25 -16.21
N VAL A 730 -54.14 20.76 -16.06
CA VAL A 730 -53.04 20.49 -16.99
C VAL A 730 -52.72 19.01 -16.98
N ALA A 731 -52.64 18.39 -15.80
CA ALA A 731 -52.44 16.95 -15.66
C ALA A 731 -53.55 16.12 -16.35
N THR A 732 -54.83 16.51 -16.21
CA THR A 732 -55.93 15.86 -16.96
C THR A 732 -55.83 16.10 -18.47
N ASN A 733 -55.43 17.29 -18.91
CA ASN A 733 -55.25 17.60 -20.33
C ASN A 733 -54.08 16.82 -20.96
N LEU A 734 -53.01 16.54 -20.21
CA LEU A 734 -51.92 15.66 -20.66
C LEU A 734 -52.43 14.25 -20.98
N VAL A 735 -53.30 13.68 -20.12
CA VAL A 735 -53.94 12.37 -20.39
C VAL A 735 -54.83 12.43 -21.64
N LEU A 736 -55.61 13.51 -21.79
CA LEU A 736 -56.44 13.69 -22.99
C LEU A 736 -55.59 13.84 -24.26
N GLY A 737 -54.45 14.54 -24.16
CA GLY A 737 -53.53 14.77 -25.28
C GLY A 737 -52.75 13.53 -25.69
N TYR A 738 -52.53 12.56 -24.79
CA TYR A 738 -51.83 11.32 -25.09
C TYR A 738 -52.46 10.51 -26.25
N ALA A 739 -53.79 10.57 -26.37
CA ALA A 739 -54.56 9.87 -27.39
C ALA A 739 -55.32 10.86 -28.30
N SER A 740 -54.75 12.03 -28.58
CA SER A 740 -55.40 13.05 -29.42
C SER A 740 -55.63 12.63 -30.86
N ASP A 741 -54.75 11.77 -31.36
CA ASP A 741 -54.66 11.41 -32.78
C ASP A 741 -55.55 10.21 -33.13
N LEU A 742 -56.15 9.57 -32.12
CA LEU A 742 -57.07 8.45 -32.25
C LEU A 742 -58.50 8.95 -32.44
N ASP A 743 -59.34 8.11 -33.06
CA ASP A 743 -60.77 8.38 -33.13
C ASP A 743 -61.42 8.38 -31.73
N GLN A 744 -62.66 8.85 -31.61
CA GLN A 744 -63.29 9.03 -30.30
C GLN A 744 -63.46 7.70 -29.52
N GLU A 745 -63.70 6.58 -30.21
CA GLU A 745 -63.89 5.28 -29.56
C GLU A 745 -62.56 4.68 -29.12
N GLU A 746 -61.56 4.68 -30.02
CA GLU A 746 -60.19 4.24 -29.76
C GLU A 746 -59.52 5.09 -28.69
N ARG A 747 -59.70 6.42 -28.73
CA ARG A 747 -59.20 7.34 -27.70
C ARG A 747 -59.72 7.01 -26.32
N THR A 748 -61.02 6.69 -26.23
CA THR A 748 -61.64 6.32 -24.96
C THR A 748 -61.13 4.98 -24.47
N GLN A 749 -60.90 4.02 -25.37
CA GLN A 749 -60.31 2.72 -25.03
C GLN A 749 -58.86 2.85 -24.56
N GLU A 750 -58.01 3.60 -25.26
CA GLU A 750 -56.59 3.80 -24.92
C GLU A 750 -56.45 4.50 -23.56
N ILE A 751 -57.22 5.57 -23.32
CA ILE A 751 -57.21 6.26 -22.01
C ILE A 751 -57.73 5.35 -20.90
N ASN A 752 -58.77 4.54 -21.17
CA ASN A 752 -59.26 3.59 -20.16
C ASN A 752 -58.22 2.50 -19.85
N GLY A 753 -57.39 2.12 -20.83
CA GLY A 753 -56.25 1.22 -20.65
C GLY A 753 -55.19 1.76 -19.68
N LEU A 754 -55.00 3.08 -19.61
CA LEU A 754 -54.04 3.69 -18.67
C LEU A 754 -54.43 3.52 -17.19
N ARG A 755 -55.68 3.15 -16.88
CA ARG A 755 -56.17 3.07 -15.50
C ARG A 755 -55.39 2.05 -14.66
N THR A 756 -55.00 0.93 -15.25
CA THR A 756 -54.28 -0.17 -14.58
C THR A 756 -52.77 -0.04 -14.68
N TYR A 757 -52.26 0.94 -15.41
CA TYR A 757 -50.83 1.10 -15.67
C TYR A 757 -49.98 1.20 -14.40
N PRO A 758 -50.35 1.96 -13.35
CA PRO A 758 -49.58 1.99 -12.11
C PRO A 758 -49.51 0.61 -11.43
N ASP A 759 -50.64 -0.10 -11.38
CA ASP A 759 -50.75 -1.41 -10.73
C ASP A 759 -49.91 -2.49 -11.44
N GLU A 760 -49.89 -2.46 -12.77
CA GLU A 760 -49.09 -3.38 -13.61
C GLU A 760 -47.58 -3.32 -13.28
N LEU A 761 -47.12 -2.15 -12.86
CA LEU A 761 -45.73 -1.83 -12.52
C LEU A 761 -45.45 -1.70 -11.01
N GLY A 762 -46.47 -1.84 -10.16
CA GLY A 762 -46.34 -1.62 -8.70
C GLY A 762 -46.02 -0.16 -8.33
N LEU A 763 -46.41 0.79 -9.17
CA LEU A 763 -46.24 2.23 -8.96
C LEU A 763 -47.41 2.81 -8.15
N PRO A 764 -47.24 3.99 -7.51
CA PRO A 764 -48.34 4.67 -6.84
C PRO A 764 -49.50 4.99 -7.81
N SER A 765 -50.71 4.54 -7.50
CA SER A 765 -51.91 4.72 -8.33
C SER A 765 -52.36 6.19 -8.42
N ASP A 766 -52.46 6.87 -7.28
CA ASP A 766 -52.77 8.30 -7.22
C ASP A 766 -51.51 9.18 -7.27
N PRO A 767 -51.57 10.34 -7.98
CA PRO A 767 -52.77 10.96 -8.56
C PRO A 767 -53.14 10.50 -9.98
N PHE A 768 -52.34 9.63 -10.61
CA PHE A 768 -52.47 9.28 -12.02
C PHE A 768 -53.83 8.67 -12.36
N GLU A 769 -54.25 7.63 -11.63
CA GLU A 769 -55.52 6.95 -11.86
C GLU A 769 -56.71 7.93 -11.71
N GLY A 770 -56.66 8.81 -10.71
CA GLY A 770 -57.63 9.89 -10.54
C GLY A 770 -57.69 10.86 -11.73
N ARG A 771 -56.54 11.20 -12.33
CA ARG A 771 -56.49 12.05 -13.53
C ARG A 771 -57.02 11.33 -14.77
N VAL A 772 -56.77 10.03 -14.92
CA VAL A 772 -57.36 9.18 -15.98
C VAL A 772 -58.87 9.14 -15.87
N LYS A 773 -59.43 8.91 -14.66
CA LYS A 773 -60.88 8.95 -14.42
C LYS A 773 -61.49 10.32 -14.76
N ALA A 774 -60.80 11.40 -14.43
CA ALA A 774 -61.23 12.76 -14.80
C ALA A 774 -61.23 12.99 -16.31
N ALA A 775 -60.22 12.47 -17.02
CA ALA A 775 -60.15 12.55 -18.49
C ALA A 775 -61.29 11.76 -19.16
N LEU A 776 -61.56 10.53 -18.70
CA LEU A 776 -62.68 9.72 -19.19
C LEU A 776 -64.03 10.41 -18.97
N LYS A 777 -64.24 11.03 -17.80
CA LYS A 777 -65.46 11.80 -17.51
C LYS A 777 -65.63 13.01 -18.44
N ARG A 778 -64.54 13.62 -18.93
CA ARG A 778 -64.59 14.71 -19.92
C ARG A 778 -64.93 14.22 -21.33
N LEU A 779 -64.70 12.95 -21.63
CA LEU A 779 -64.97 12.34 -22.95
C LEU A 779 -66.41 11.80 -23.10
N ASP A 780 -67.15 11.63 -22.00
CA ASP A 780 -68.47 10.99 -22.02
C ASP A 780 -69.57 11.77 -22.78
N ARG A 781 -70.37 11.04 -23.57
CA ARG A 781 -71.66 11.43 -24.19
C ARG A 781 -72.76 10.40 -23.85
N PRO A 782 -74.07 10.76 -23.90
CA PRO A 782 -75.20 10.00 -23.31
C PRO A 782 -75.58 8.64 -23.97
N GLY A 783 -74.70 8.02 -24.76
CA GLY A 783 -74.96 6.74 -25.46
C GLY A 783 -74.56 5.46 -24.69
N ARG A 784 -73.89 5.57 -23.54
CA ARG A 784 -73.18 4.47 -22.86
C ARG A 784 -73.99 3.62 -21.88
N ARG A 785 -75.33 3.67 -21.93
CA ARG A 785 -76.23 3.14 -20.86
C ARG A 785 -76.10 1.64 -20.55
N ASN A 786 -75.64 0.80 -21.48
CA ASN A 786 -75.58 -0.66 -21.27
C ASN A 786 -74.27 -1.17 -20.66
N GLU A 787 -73.10 -0.61 -20.98
CA GLU A 787 -71.82 -0.99 -20.32
C GLU A 787 -71.80 -0.54 -18.87
N ASP A 788 -72.26 0.70 -18.62
CA ASP A 788 -72.49 1.23 -17.28
C ASP A 788 -73.44 0.36 -16.45
N ARG A 789 -74.42 -0.30 -17.11
CA ARG A 789 -75.38 -1.17 -16.42
C ARG A 789 -74.72 -2.44 -15.91
N LEU A 790 -73.85 -3.09 -16.71
CA LEU A 790 -73.16 -4.31 -16.28
C LEU A 790 -72.07 -4.02 -15.25
N GLU A 791 -71.33 -2.92 -15.38
CA GLU A 791 -70.38 -2.48 -14.34
C GLU A 791 -71.08 -2.08 -13.04
N ARG A 792 -72.25 -1.41 -13.11
CA ARG A 792 -73.06 -1.12 -11.90
C ARG A 792 -73.61 -2.39 -11.27
N ARG A 793 -74.16 -3.32 -12.06
CA ARG A 793 -74.60 -4.63 -11.56
C ARG A 793 -73.45 -5.36 -10.88
N LEU A 794 -72.26 -5.38 -11.48
CA LEU A 794 -71.07 -5.99 -10.87
C LEU A 794 -70.71 -5.31 -9.54
N LYS A 795 -70.70 -3.98 -9.47
CA LYS A 795 -70.44 -3.25 -8.22
C LYS A 795 -71.50 -3.52 -7.16
N GLU A 796 -72.78 -3.54 -7.55
CA GLU A 796 -73.89 -3.88 -6.66
C GLU A 796 -73.72 -5.30 -6.12
N GLU A 797 -73.40 -6.28 -6.96
CA GLU A 797 -73.20 -7.67 -6.51
C GLU A 797 -71.97 -7.84 -5.62
N LEU A 798 -70.88 -7.13 -5.94
CA LEU A 798 -69.70 -7.10 -5.09
C LEU A 798 -69.98 -6.47 -3.71
N GLN A 799 -70.90 -5.50 -3.64
CA GLN A 799 -71.35 -4.88 -2.38
C GLN A 799 -72.38 -5.74 -1.62
N LYS A 800 -73.29 -6.44 -2.32
CA LYS A 800 -74.35 -7.28 -1.73
C LYS A 800 -73.81 -8.56 -1.10
N GLY A 801 -72.69 -9.09 -1.61
CA GLY A 801 -71.98 -10.21 -1.01
C GLY A 801 -72.14 -11.53 -1.75
N ARG A 802 -71.11 -11.83 -2.55
CA ARG A 802 -70.49 -13.15 -2.77
C ARG A 802 -71.17 -14.20 -3.65
N ASP A 803 -72.17 -13.88 -4.50
CA ASP A 803 -72.59 -14.89 -5.49
C ASP A 803 -71.60 -14.97 -6.68
N VAL A 804 -70.78 -16.02 -6.67
CA VAL A 804 -69.85 -16.34 -7.76
C VAL A 804 -70.61 -16.63 -9.06
N LEU A 805 -71.83 -17.16 -8.98
CA LEU A 805 -72.63 -17.53 -10.14
C LEU A 805 -73.17 -16.28 -10.85
N GLU A 806 -73.71 -15.32 -10.10
CA GLU A 806 -74.17 -14.05 -10.66
C GLU A 806 -73.01 -13.22 -11.27
N ILE A 807 -71.84 -13.19 -10.63
CA ILE A 807 -70.63 -12.58 -11.22
C ILE A 807 -70.24 -13.29 -12.51
N SER A 808 -70.33 -14.63 -12.55
CA SER A 808 -70.02 -15.40 -13.76
C SER A 808 -70.99 -15.07 -14.90
N LEU A 809 -72.29 -14.90 -14.62
CA LEU A 809 -73.29 -14.52 -15.60
C LEU A 809 -73.08 -13.09 -16.12
N ILE A 810 -72.79 -12.13 -15.24
CA ILE A 810 -72.48 -10.73 -15.65
C ILE A 810 -71.23 -10.70 -16.54
N ALA A 811 -70.19 -11.44 -16.16
CA ALA A 811 -68.97 -11.55 -16.94
C ALA A 811 -69.21 -12.21 -18.31
N GLN A 812 -70.09 -13.22 -18.37
CA GLN A 812 -70.45 -13.91 -19.61
C GLN A 812 -71.25 -12.99 -20.55
N GLU A 813 -72.24 -12.26 -20.04
CA GLU A 813 -73.01 -11.26 -20.79
C GLU A 813 -72.09 -10.16 -21.36
N GLN A 814 -71.05 -9.76 -20.60
CA GLN A 814 -70.05 -8.82 -21.09
C GLN A 814 -69.11 -9.44 -22.14
N ALA A 815 -68.69 -10.69 -21.95
CA ALA A 815 -67.76 -11.39 -22.82
C ALA A 815 -68.32 -11.65 -24.22
N GLU A 816 -69.64 -11.83 -24.37
CA GLU A 816 -70.31 -11.96 -25.67
C GLU A 816 -70.08 -10.76 -26.59
N LYS A 817 -69.89 -9.56 -26.02
CA LYS A 817 -69.61 -8.33 -26.78
C LYS A 817 -68.13 -7.99 -26.79
N LYS A 818 -67.48 -8.08 -25.62
CA LYS A 818 -66.09 -7.69 -25.39
C LYS A 818 -65.40 -8.78 -24.56
N PRO A 819 -64.79 -9.79 -25.21
CA PRO A 819 -64.18 -10.95 -24.54
C PRO A 819 -63.23 -10.58 -23.39
N LEU A 820 -62.32 -9.63 -23.63
CA LEU A 820 -61.36 -9.15 -22.62
C LEU A 820 -62.05 -8.46 -21.44
N SER A 821 -63.12 -7.70 -21.68
CA SER A 821 -63.82 -6.98 -20.62
C SER A 821 -64.54 -7.94 -19.67
N GLY A 822 -65.14 -9.03 -20.19
CA GLY A 822 -65.73 -10.08 -19.36
C GLY A 822 -64.71 -10.77 -18.47
N LEU A 823 -63.55 -11.15 -19.01
CA LEU A 823 -62.46 -11.75 -18.21
C LEU A 823 -61.91 -10.80 -17.13
N ARG A 824 -61.87 -9.49 -17.39
CA ARG A 824 -61.45 -8.47 -16.41
C ARG A 824 -62.44 -8.34 -15.25
N MET A 825 -63.73 -8.64 -15.45
CA MET A 825 -64.72 -8.63 -14.37
C MET A 825 -64.41 -9.68 -13.30
N PHE A 826 -63.94 -10.87 -13.70
CA PHE A 826 -63.46 -11.87 -12.73
C PHE A 826 -62.23 -11.39 -11.97
N GLN A 827 -61.25 -10.78 -12.65
CA GLN A 827 -60.06 -10.24 -12.00
C GLN A 827 -60.44 -9.16 -10.96
N SER A 828 -61.38 -8.28 -11.31
CA SER A 828 -61.90 -7.25 -10.42
C SER A 828 -62.62 -7.86 -9.20
N ALA A 829 -63.39 -8.92 -9.41
CA ALA A 829 -64.05 -9.64 -8.32
C ALA A 829 -63.05 -10.35 -7.39
N ILE A 830 -62.02 -10.99 -7.95
CA ILE A 830 -60.94 -11.64 -7.19
C ILE A 830 -60.17 -10.60 -6.35
N ASN A 831 -59.82 -9.46 -6.95
CA ASN A 831 -59.04 -8.42 -6.30
C ASN A 831 -59.83 -7.59 -5.28
N HIS A 832 -61.17 -7.63 -5.32
CA HIS A 832 -62.00 -6.94 -4.32
C HIS A 832 -61.73 -7.47 -2.90
N GLY A 833 -61.29 -8.72 -2.74
CA GLY A 833 -61.04 -9.30 -1.41
C GLY A 833 -62.31 -9.61 -0.61
N GLY A 834 -63.48 -9.57 -1.26
CA GLY A 834 -64.77 -9.92 -0.65
C GLY A 834 -65.07 -11.42 -0.58
N PHE A 835 -64.21 -12.27 -1.16
CA PHE A 835 -64.37 -13.72 -1.26
C PHE A 835 -63.38 -14.47 -0.35
N ASP A 836 -63.80 -15.63 0.16
CA ASP A 836 -62.91 -16.58 0.84
C ASP A 836 -62.09 -17.39 -0.18
N GLU A 837 -61.15 -18.21 0.31
CA GLU A 837 -60.27 -19.00 -0.59
C GLU A 837 -61.04 -19.94 -1.53
N GLU A 838 -62.15 -20.52 -1.08
CA GLU A 838 -63.01 -21.36 -1.94
C GLU A 838 -63.72 -20.52 -3.00
N GLY A 839 -64.27 -19.36 -2.63
CA GLY A 839 -64.88 -18.41 -3.56
C GLY A 839 -63.89 -17.91 -4.62
N VAL A 840 -62.66 -17.55 -4.21
CA VAL A 840 -61.58 -17.18 -5.14
C VAL A 840 -61.21 -18.35 -6.05
N ARG A 841 -61.10 -19.58 -5.52
CA ARG A 841 -60.84 -20.78 -6.34
C ARG A 841 -61.96 -21.04 -7.35
N ARG A 842 -63.23 -20.80 -7.00
CA ARG A 842 -64.36 -20.92 -7.93
C ARG A 842 -64.34 -19.83 -9.00
N LEU A 843 -64.10 -18.57 -8.63
CA LEU A 843 -63.95 -17.46 -9.58
C LEU A 843 -62.81 -17.72 -10.58
N ARG A 844 -61.65 -18.21 -10.12
CA ARG A 844 -60.53 -18.61 -10.98
C ARG A 844 -60.91 -19.77 -11.91
N ARG A 845 -61.69 -20.75 -11.45
CA ARG A 845 -62.21 -21.84 -12.29
C ARG A 845 -63.17 -21.31 -13.37
N SER A 846 -64.11 -20.43 -13.01
CA SER A 846 -65.02 -19.78 -13.97
C SER A 846 -64.27 -18.94 -15.01
N GLN A 847 -63.31 -18.13 -14.55
CA GLN A 847 -62.44 -17.33 -15.41
C GLN A 847 -61.68 -18.23 -16.41
N ARG A 848 -61.11 -19.34 -15.92
CA ARG A 848 -60.42 -20.32 -16.77
C ARG A 848 -61.36 -20.94 -17.80
N SER A 849 -62.54 -21.39 -17.37
CA SER A 849 -63.53 -21.99 -18.27
C SER A 849 -63.93 -21.02 -19.38
N MET A 850 -64.17 -19.76 -19.03
CA MET A 850 -64.51 -18.71 -20.00
C MET A 850 -63.34 -18.43 -20.95
N PHE A 851 -62.11 -18.35 -20.44
CA PHE A 851 -60.93 -18.20 -21.28
C PHE A 851 -60.80 -19.34 -22.29
N THR A 852 -61.03 -20.59 -21.87
CA THR A 852 -60.97 -21.76 -22.77
C THR A 852 -61.99 -21.68 -23.92
N THR A 853 -63.11 -20.98 -23.74
CA THR A 853 -64.09 -20.73 -24.80
C THR A 853 -63.68 -19.56 -25.71
N LEU A 854 -62.91 -18.61 -25.20
CA LEU A 854 -62.55 -17.35 -25.88
C LEU A 854 -61.12 -17.31 -26.44
N GLU A 855 -60.29 -18.30 -26.13
CA GLU A 855 -58.85 -18.38 -26.45
C GLU A 855 -58.52 -18.12 -27.94
N SER A 856 -59.40 -18.51 -28.85
CA SER A 856 -59.25 -18.32 -30.30
C SER A 856 -59.47 -16.88 -30.75
N SER A 857 -60.13 -16.07 -29.92
CA SER A 857 -60.41 -14.65 -30.18
C SER A 857 -59.48 -13.70 -29.41
N ILE A 858 -58.64 -14.23 -28.50
CA ILE A 858 -57.77 -13.44 -27.62
C ILE A 858 -56.30 -13.62 -28.02
N PRO A 859 -55.64 -12.56 -28.54
CA PRO A 859 -54.20 -12.51 -28.77
C PRO A 859 -53.37 -12.78 -27.52
N ILE A 860 -52.18 -13.38 -27.66
CA ILE A 860 -51.30 -13.70 -26.52
C ILE A 860 -50.90 -12.45 -25.73
N LYS A 861 -50.63 -11.31 -26.40
CA LYS A 861 -50.29 -10.04 -25.76
C LYS A 861 -51.32 -9.59 -24.71
N ASP A 862 -52.59 -9.93 -24.92
CA ASP A 862 -53.68 -9.54 -24.02
C ASP A 862 -53.89 -10.56 -22.89
N ARG A 863 -53.38 -11.80 -23.04
CA ARG A 863 -53.58 -12.90 -22.08
C ARG A 863 -52.87 -12.65 -20.75
N ARG A 864 -51.70 -12.03 -20.80
CA ARG A 864 -50.88 -11.70 -19.63
C ARG A 864 -51.57 -10.75 -18.64
N THR A 865 -52.61 -10.03 -19.08
CA THR A 865 -53.43 -9.20 -18.19
C THR A 865 -54.33 -10.01 -17.26
N PHE A 866 -54.43 -11.33 -17.48
CA PHE A 866 -55.23 -12.25 -16.68
C PHE A 866 -54.33 -13.24 -15.94
N ASN A 867 -54.50 -13.38 -14.62
CA ASN A 867 -53.72 -14.34 -13.82
C ASN A 867 -54.34 -15.76 -13.92
N ILE A 868 -54.22 -16.40 -15.09
CA ILE A 868 -54.82 -17.71 -15.38
C ILE A 868 -53.75 -18.81 -15.22
N THR A 869 -53.67 -19.38 -14.01
CA THR A 869 -52.68 -20.37 -13.51
C THR A 869 -52.31 -21.58 -14.40
N SER A 870 -52.95 -21.81 -15.54
CA SER A 870 -52.61 -22.87 -16.49
C SER A 870 -51.82 -22.40 -17.71
N LEU A 871 -51.69 -21.10 -17.92
CA LEU A 871 -50.99 -20.55 -19.05
C LEU A 871 -49.49 -20.54 -18.77
N LYS A 872 -48.68 -20.94 -19.76
CA LYS A 872 -47.23 -20.98 -19.66
C LYS A 872 -46.61 -19.89 -20.52
N PRO A 873 -45.50 -19.27 -20.10
CA PRO A 873 -44.74 -18.40 -20.98
C PRO A 873 -44.09 -19.19 -22.12
N LEU A 874 -44.13 -18.63 -23.33
CA LEU A 874 -43.33 -19.07 -24.48
C LEU A 874 -42.06 -18.23 -24.53
N VAL A 875 -40.90 -18.85 -24.35
CA VAL A 875 -39.59 -18.21 -24.37
C VAL A 875 -38.91 -18.46 -25.70
N ILE A 876 -38.70 -17.38 -26.44
CA ILE A 876 -37.82 -17.34 -27.60
C ILE A 876 -36.39 -17.23 -27.08
N VAL A 877 -35.55 -18.20 -27.44
CA VAL A 877 -34.14 -18.22 -27.02
C VAL A 877 -33.29 -17.53 -28.07
N ASP A 878 -32.48 -16.58 -27.64
CA ASP A 878 -31.50 -15.86 -28.46
C ASP A 878 -30.30 -16.75 -28.84
N THR A 879 -29.66 -16.45 -29.98
CA THR A 879 -28.47 -17.12 -30.49
C THR A 879 -27.32 -17.10 -29.47
N ASN A 880 -27.13 -16.00 -28.75
CA ASN A 880 -26.05 -15.86 -27.76
C ASN A 880 -26.17 -16.88 -26.61
N LEU A 881 -27.39 -17.19 -26.14
CA LEU A 881 -27.60 -18.21 -25.12
C LEU A 881 -27.31 -19.62 -25.63
N LEU A 882 -27.60 -19.90 -26.91
CA LEU A 882 -27.22 -21.17 -27.54
C LEU A 882 -25.71 -21.29 -27.71
N ILE A 883 -25.02 -20.18 -28.00
CA ILE A 883 -23.55 -20.14 -28.07
C ILE A 883 -22.95 -20.43 -26.69
N ASP A 884 -23.49 -19.85 -25.63
CA ASP A 884 -23.03 -20.14 -24.26
C ASP A 884 -23.24 -21.63 -23.90
N ALA A 885 -24.36 -22.22 -24.31
CA ALA A 885 -24.64 -23.65 -24.10
C ALA A 885 -23.67 -24.53 -24.90
N PHE A 886 -23.42 -24.14 -26.15
CA PHE A 886 -22.49 -24.81 -27.04
C PHE A 886 -21.05 -24.78 -26.50
N LYS A 887 -20.60 -23.64 -25.97
CA LYS A 887 -19.29 -23.51 -25.35
C LYS A 887 -19.16 -24.47 -24.16
N ASP A 888 -20.15 -24.49 -23.28
CA ASP A 888 -20.17 -25.38 -22.12
C ASP A 888 -20.11 -26.86 -22.51
N GLU A 889 -20.90 -27.27 -23.50
CA GLU A 889 -20.92 -28.67 -23.98
C GLU A 889 -19.62 -29.04 -24.72
N LEU A 890 -19.01 -28.11 -25.46
CA LEU A 890 -17.72 -28.34 -26.14
C LEU A 890 -16.58 -28.53 -25.13
N ILE A 891 -16.51 -27.68 -24.10
CA ILE A 891 -15.54 -27.83 -23.02
C ILE A 891 -15.73 -29.17 -22.31
N LYS A 892 -16.98 -29.56 -22.05
CA LYS A 892 -17.32 -30.82 -21.40
C LYS A 892 -16.89 -32.05 -22.20
N ARG A 893 -17.14 -32.08 -23.52
CA ARG A 893 -16.83 -33.25 -24.35
C ARG A 893 -15.37 -33.37 -24.72
N GLY A 894 -14.68 -32.25 -24.89
CA GLY A 894 -13.35 -32.24 -25.46
C GLY A 894 -12.21 -32.28 -24.46
N SER A 895 -12.48 -32.23 -23.15
CA SER A 895 -11.43 -32.35 -22.13
C SER A 895 -11.62 -33.61 -21.27
N PRO A 896 -10.63 -34.52 -21.22
CA PRO A 896 -10.70 -35.75 -20.39
C PRO A 896 -10.77 -35.45 -18.89
N TYR A 897 -10.36 -34.24 -18.50
CA TYR A 897 -10.45 -33.71 -17.15
C TYR A 897 -11.46 -32.56 -17.04
N GLY A 898 -12.19 -32.20 -18.10
CA GLY A 898 -12.87 -30.90 -18.20
C GLY A 898 -14.27 -30.88 -17.60
N LEU A 899 -14.41 -30.13 -16.53
CA LEU A 899 -15.69 -29.70 -15.98
C LEU A 899 -15.52 -28.18 -15.88
N GLY A 900 -16.37 -27.43 -16.60
CA GLY A 900 -16.15 -26.03 -16.99
C GLY A 900 -15.82 -25.07 -15.84
N ASN A 901 -15.37 -23.86 -16.21
CA ASN A 901 -14.94 -22.77 -15.32
C ASN A 901 -15.72 -22.74 -13.99
N LEU A 902 -14.98 -22.82 -12.88
CA LEU A 902 -15.60 -22.77 -11.57
C LEU A 902 -16.18 -21.39 -11.32
N ASP A 903 -15.62 -20.31 -11.83
CA ASP A 903 -16.28 -19.01 -11.79
C ASP A 903 -17.44 -18.95 -12.80
N TRP A 904 -18.68 -19.16 -12.34
CA TRP A 904 -19.85 -18.98 -13.22
C TRP A 904 -20.02 -17.50 -13.56
N SER A 905 -20.34 -17.18 -14.81
CA SER A 905 -20.84 -15.85 -15.17
C SER A 905 -22.34 -15.74 -14.89
N LEU A 906 -22.88 -14.52 -14.89
CA LEU A 906 -24.34 -14.32 -14.81
C LEU A 906 -25.05 -14.88 -16.05
N GLU A 907 -24.40 -14.80 -17.21
CA GLU A 907 -24.86 -15.32 -18.51
C GLU A 907 -25.00 -16.85 -18.45
N ARG A 908 -23.95 -17.53 -17.98
CA ARG A 908 -23.94 -18.99 -17.81
C ARG A 908 -25.02 -19.45 -16.84
N ALA A 909 -25.18 -18.74 -15.72
CA ALA A 909 -26.22 -19.05 -14.75
C ALA A 909 -27.64 -18.84 -15.34
N PHE A 910 -27.82 -17.86 -16.22
CA PHE A 910 -29.10 -17.59 -16.86
C PHE A 910 -29.54 -18.69 -17.83
N GLN A 911 -28.64 -19.16 -18.72
CA GLN A 911 -28.98 -20.27 -19.62
C GLN A 911 -29.32 -21.56 -18.86
N TRP A 912 -28.61 -21.82 -17.76
CA TRP A 912 -28.84 -23.00 -16.92
C TRP A 912 -30.22 -22.94 -16.25
N ALA A 913 -30.58 -21.78 -15.71
CA ALA A 913 -31.90 -21.56 -15.14
C ALA A 913 -33.01 -21.70 -16.18
N LEU A 914 -32.79 -21.22 -17.41
CA LEU A 914 -33.74 -21.37 -18.52
C LEU A 914 -34.00 -22.84 -18.84
N ARG A 915 -32.94 -23.65 -18.97
CA ARG A 915 -33.04 -25.10 -19.20
C ARG A 915 -33.81 -25.79 -18.08
N ARG A 916 -33.48 -25.49 -16.82
CA ARG A 916 -34.15 -26.08 -15.65
C ARG A 916 -35.65 -25.76 -15.60
N GLN A 917 -36.05 -24.53 -15.94
CA GLN A 917 -37.47 -24.15 -16.00
C GLN A 917 -38.22 -24.86 -17.13
N LYS A 918 -37.55 -25.05 -18.28
CA LYS A 918 -38.09 -25.85 -19.38
C LYS A 918 -38.31 -27.30 -18.93
N ASP A 919 -37.31 -27.92 -18.30
CA ASP A 919 -37.36 -29.33 -17.84
C ASP A 919 -38.40 -29.54 -16.72
N ALA A 920 -38.58 -28.54 -15.85
CA ALA A 920 -39.65 -28.52 -14.85
C ALA A 920 -41.06 -28.30 -15.48
N GLY A 921 -41.12 -27.96 -16.76
CA GLY A 921 -42.35 -27.70 -17.50
C GLY A 921 -43.04 -26.38 -17.12
N SER A 922 -42.35 -25.44 -16.46
CA SER A 922 -42.90 -24.13 -16.10
C SER A 922 -42.95 -23.16 -17.28
N ILE A 923 -42.08 -23.35 -18.27
CA ILE A 923 -42.04 -22.57 -19.52
C ILE A 923 -42.08 -23.50 -20.74
N LYS A 924 -42.33 -22.90 -21.91
CA LYS A 924 -42.16 -23.52 -23.22
C LYS A 924 -41.08 -22.76 -23.98
N THR A 925 -40.13 -23.43 -24.61
CA THR A 925 -39.09 -22.77 -25.41
C THR A 925 -39.35 -22.90 -26.90
N TYR A 926 -39.01 -21.88 -27.67
CA TYR A 926 -39.08 -21.85 -29.13
C TYR A 926 -37.76 -21.33 -29.71
N LEU A 927 -37.28 -22.00 -30.75
CA LEU A 927 -36.11 -21.61 -31.52
C LEU A 927 -36.56 -21.16 -32.91
N PRO A 928 -36.50 -19.86 -33.22
CA PRO A 928 -36.77 -19.35 -34.56
C PRO A 928 -35.80 -19.94 -35.60
N GLU A 929 -36.25 -20.03 -36.85
CA GLU A 929 -35.37 -20.48 -37.95
C GLU A 929 -34.16 -19.56 -38.16
N SER A 930 -34.33 -18.25 -37.93
CA SER A 930 -33.24 -17.28 -37.97
C SER A 930 -32.16 -17.59 -36.94
N VAL A 931 -32.57 -17.82 -35.69
CA VAL A 931 -31.67 -18.20 -34.59
C VAL A 931 -30.95 -19.51 -34.89
N MET A 932 -31.68 -20.54 -35.32
CA MET A 932 -31.06 -21.83 -35.68
C MET A 932 -30.06 -21.70 -36.83
N ARG A 933 -30.36 -20.87 -37.83
CA ARG A 933 -29.49 -20.62 -38.98
C ARG A 933 -28.25 -19.83 -38.56
N GLU A 934 -28.40 -18.77 -37.77
CA GLU A 934 -27.29 -17.98 -37.26
C GLU A 934 -26.38 -18.82 -36.35
N PHE A 935 -26.97 -19.56 -35.41
CA PHE A 935 -26.25 -20.51 -34.55
C PHE A 935 -25.46 -21.51 -35.39
N SER A 936 -26.12 -22.16 -36.36
CA SER A 936 -25.46 -23.13 -37.26
C SER A 936 -24.35 -22.53 -38.11
N ASN A 937 -24.49 -21.27 -38.53
CA ASN A 937 -23.44 -20.56 -39.26
C ASN A 937 -22.25 -20.21 -38.36
N ARG A 938 -22.50 -19.82 -37.11
CA ARG A 938 -21.47 -19.47 -36.12
C ARG A 938 -20.76 -20.71 -35.55
N THR A 939 -21.41 -21.87 -35.56
CA THR A 939 -20.85 -23.17 -35.15
C THR A 939 -20.79 -24.15 -36.35
N ARG A 940 -20.43 -23.65 -37.53
CA ARG A 940 -20.47 -24.45 -38.78
C ARG A 940 -19.40 -25.52 -38.81
N ASP A 941 -18.21 -25.15 -38.38
CA ASP A 941 -16.98 -25.92 -38.43
C ASP A 941 -16.07 -25.58 -37.25
N VAL A 942 -14.96 -26.30 -37.09
CA VAL A 942 -13.99 -26.07 -36.01
C VAL A 942 -13.47 -24.63 -36.02
N SER A 943 -13.22 -24.04 -37.20
CA SER A 943 -12.63 -22.69 -37.32
C SER A 943 -13.58 -21.57 -36.86
N THR A 944 -14.86 -21.68 -37.20
CA THR A 944 -15.93 -20.76 -36.77
C THR A 944 -16.21 -20.92 -35.29
N SER A 945 -16.28 -22.17 -34.80
CA SER A 945 -16.48 -22.49 -33.39
C SER A 945 -15.34 -21.97 -32.51
N LYS A 946 -14.08 -22.13 -32.95
CA LYS A 946 -12.89 -21.63 -32.24
C LYS A 946 -12.92 -20.11 -32.06
N ARG A 947 -13.43 -19.37 -33.05
CA ARG A 947 -13.58 -17.90 -32.94
C ARG A 947 -14.58 -17.45 -31.88
N LEU A 948 -15.52 -18.31 -31.46
CA LEU A 948 -16.46 -17.98 -30.38
C LEU A 948 -15.77 -17.85 -29.01
N PHE A 949 -14.61 -18.48 -28.85
CA PHE A 949 -13.78 -18.44 -27.64
C PHE A 949 -12.73 -17.31 -27.70
N HIS A 950 -12.93 -16.26 -28.51
CA HIS A 950 -12.01 -15.13 -28.54
C HIS A 950 -11.98 -14.42 -27.17
N GLY A 951 -10.79 -14.20 -26.61
CA GLY A 951 -10.63 -13.65 -25.26
C GLY A 951 -10.86 -14.66 -24.12
N GLU A 952 -11.13 -15.92 -24.46
CA GLU A 952 -11.14 -17.07 -23.54
C GLU A 952 -9.95 -17.98 -23.85
N TYR A 953 -9.60 -18.86 -22.91
CA TYR A 953 -8.48 -19.79 -23.11
C TYR A 953 -8.84 -20.83 -24.16
N GLN A 954 -7.97 -20.98 -25.16
CA GLN A 954 -8.14 -21.93 -26.26
C GLN A 954 -7.11 -23.04 -26.17
N ASP A 955 -7.48 -24.15 -25.51
CA ASP A 955 -6.63 -25.33 -25.41
C ASP A 955 -6.29 -25.89 -26.81
N GLN A 956 -5.01 -25.79 -27.21
CA GLN A 956 -4.56 -26.25 -28.52
C GLN A 956 -4.73 -27.75 -28.71
N GLY A 957 -4.56 -28.55 -27.65
CA GLY A 957 -4.77 -30.00 -27.66
C GLY A 957 -6.23 -30.34 -27.91
N LEU A 958 -7.13 -29.73 -27.15
CA LEU A 958 -8.58 -29.78 -27.39
C LEU A 958 -8.90 -29.43 -28.84
N TRP A 959 -8.55 -28.22 -29.31
CA TRP A 959 -8.90 -27.75 -30.65
C TRP A 959 -8.24 -28.55 -31.79
N SER A 960 -7.13 -29.24 -31.52
CA SER A 960 -6.50 -30.15 -32.50
C SER A 960 -7.19 -31.51 -32.59
N SER A 961 -7.87 -31.93 -31.51
CA SER A 961 -8.59 -33.21 -31.41
C SER A 961 -10.05 -33.14 -31.87
N VAL A 962 -10.65 -31.95 -31.85
CA VAL A 962 -12.06 -31.75 -32.21
C VAL A 962 -12.22 -31.77 -33.73
N GLU A 963 -13.03 -32.71 -34.22
CA GLU A 963 -13.40 -32.83 -35.62
C GLU A 963 -14.72 -32.10 -35.93
N ASN A 964 -14.94 -31.73 -37.20
CA ASN A 964 -16.19 -31.11 -37.65
C ASN A 964 -17.44 -31.96 -37.32
N ALA A 965 -17.32 -33.29 -37.32
CA ALA A 965 -18.41 -34.19 -36.94
C ALA A 965 -18.82 -34.03 -35.47
N GLY A 966 -17.84 -33.85 -34.56
CA GLY A 966 -18.10 -33.61 -33.15
C GLY A 966 -18.76 -32.25 -32.89
N ILE A 967 -18.33 -31.21 -33.63
CA ILE A 967 -18.98 -29.89 -33.62
C ILE A 967 -20.45 -29.99 -34.03
N GLU A 968 -20.74 -30.73 -35.09
CA GLU A 968 -22.11 -30.96 -35.56
C GLU A 968 -22.96 -31.72 -34.54
N GLU A 969 -22.40 -32.73 -33.86
CA GLU A 969 -23.10 -33.48 -32.82
C GLU A 969 -23.48 -32.59 -31.63
N ILE A 970 -22.54 -31.77 -31.15
CA ILE A 970 -22.76 -30.80 -30.05
C ILE A 970 -23.81 -29.76 -30.48
N ARG A 971 -23.70 -29.21 -31.69
CA ARG A 971 -24.67 -28.25 -32.23
C ARG A 971 -26.08 -28.84 -32.22
N ASN A 972 -26.25 -30.06 -32.72
CA ASN A 972 -27.56 -30.71 -32.79
C ASN A 972 -28.11 -31.01 -31.39
N TYR A 973 -27.25 -31.42 -30.45
CA TYR A 973 -27.62 -31.61 -29.05
C TYR A 973 -28.14 -30.32 -28.41
N VAL A 974 -27.42 -29.19 -28.57
CA VAL A 974 -27.86 -27.90 -28.01
C VAL A 974 -29.20 -27.47 -28.60
N ILE A 975 -29.39 -27.61 -29.91
CA ILE A 975 -30.68 -27.31 -30.56
C ILE A 975 -31.79 -28.17 -29.95
N GLU A 976 -31.57 -29.47 -29.74
CA GLU A 976 -32.55 -30.37 -29.13
C GLU A 976 -32.88 -29.95 -27.68
N VAL A 977 -31.85 -29.65 -26.88
CA VAL A 977 -31.99 -29.23 -25.47
C VAL A 977 -32.83 -27.96 -25.33
N PHE A 978 -32.71 -27.00 -26.25
CA PHE A 978 -33.48 -25.75 -26.19
C PHE A 978 -34.76 -25.76 -27.06
N SER A 979 -34.94 -26.71 -27.97
CA SER A 979 -36.18 -26.85 -28.75
C SER A 979 -37.32 -27.44 -27.90
N GLY A 980 -38.35 -26.65 -27.62
CA GLY A 980 -39.50 -27.08 -26.80
C GLY A 980 -40.77 -27.26 -27.60
N VAL A 981 -41.14 -26.24 -28.36
CA VAL A 981 -42.34 -26.22 -29.21
C VAL A 981 -41.93 -25.89 -30.63
N ASN A 982 -42.27 -26.76 -31.58
CA ASN A 982 -42.12 -26.43 -32.99
C ASN A 982 -43.34 -25.62 -33.46
N LEU A 983 -43.13 -24.38 -33.90
CA LEU A 983 -44.17 -23.46 -34.41
C LEU A 983 -43.82 -23.06 -35.84
N ALA A 984 -44.76 -23.30 -36.75
CA ALA A 984 -44.73 -22.75 -38.10
C ALA A 984 -45.86 -21.72 -38.22
N PHE A 985 -45.51 -20.49 -38.56
CA PHE A 985 -46.43 -19.37 -38.73
C PHE A 985 -45.87 -18.41 -39.79
N GLU A 986 -46.75 -17.69 -40.47
CA GLU A 986 -46.33 -16.56 -41.31
C GLU A 986 -46.18 -15.31 -40.45
N GLN A 987 -45.24 -14.44 -40.77
CA GLN A 987 -45.05 -13.18 -40.04
C GLN A 987 -46.13 -12.16 -40.42
N ASP A 988 -46.56 -11.35 -39.46
CA ASP A 988 -47.53 -10.31 -39.72
C ASP A 988 -46.88 -9.12 -40.45
N ASN A 989 -47.23 -8.93 -41.73
CA ASN A 989 -46.69 -7.85 -42.56
C ASN A 989 -46.96 -6.45 -41.99
N SER A 990 -48.02 -6.27 -41.18
CA SER A 990 -48.30 -4.98 -40.52
C SER A 990 -47.28 -4.66 -39.42
N ILE A 991 -46.71 -5.68 -38.79
CA ILE A 991 -45.67 -5.54 -37.76
C ILE A 991 -44.35 -5.10 -38.39
N ILE A 992 -44.00 -5.61 -39.57
CA ILE A 992 -42.75 -5.28 -40.26
C ILE A 992 -42.67 -3.78 -40.59
N SER A 993 -43.74 -3.22 -41.17
CA SER A 993 -43.79 -1.79 -41.49
C SER A 993 -43.82 -0.92 -40.23
N GLY A 994 -44.57 -1.33 -39.21
CA GLY A 994 -44.59 -0.67 -37.91
C GLY A 994 -43.23 -0.69 -37.20
N LEU A 995 -42.47 -1.79 -37.32
CA LEU A 995 -41.15 -1.95 -36.70
C LEU A 995 -40.13 -0.99 -37.28
N ASN A 996 -40.13 -0.75 -38.59
CA ASN A 996 -39.20 0.22 -39.19
C ASN A 996 -39.40 1.62 -38.59
N ASN A 997 -40.65 2.09 -38.53
CA ASN A 997 -40.98 3.39 -37.93
C ASN A 997 -40.62 3.42 -36.43
N PHE A 998 -40.83 2.30 -35.73
CA PHE A 998 -40.47 2.18 -34.32
C PHE A 998 -38.96 2.32 -34.12
N LEU A 999 -38.14 1.60 -34.90
CA LEU A 999 -36.67 1.65 -34.78
C LEU A 999 -36.12 3.03 -35.14
N GLU A 1000 -36.64 3.68 -36.18
CA GLU A 1000 -36.29 5.05 -36.54
C GLU A 1000 -36.59 6.05 -35.42
N SER A 1001 -37.73 5.90 -34.74
CA SER A 1001 -38.06 6.75 -33.59
C SER A 1001 -37.12 6.57 -32.39
N HIS A 1002 -36.31 5.52 -32.39
CA HIS A 1002 -35.29 5.21 -31.38
C HIS A 1002 -33.86 5.33 -31.94
N SER A 1003 -33.65 5.94 -33.11
CA SER A 1003 -32.33 6.07 -33.74
C SER A 1003 -31.25 6.69 -32.84
N ASN A 1004 -31.61 7.66 -31.99
CA ASN A 1004 -30.70 8.29 -31.03
C ASN A 1004 -30.07 7.29 -30.05
N ILE A 1005 -30.83 6.32 -29.52
CA ILE A 1005 -30.28 5.34 -28.58
C ILE A 1005 -29.40 4.32 -29.32
N PHE A 1006 -29.78 3.94 -30.54
CA PHE A 1006 -29.01 3.02 -31.38
C PHE A 1006 -27.71 3.64 -31.89
N ALA A 1007 -27.68 4.94 -32.18
CA ALA A 1007 -26.45 5.66 -32.53
C ALA A 1007 -25.42 5.61 -31.38
N LYS A 1008 -25.89 5.68 -30.13
CA LYS A 1008 -25.02 5.57 -28.94
C LYS A 1008 -24.57 4.14 -28.66
N ILE A 1009 -25.43 3.15 -28.93
CA ILE A 1009 -25.04 1.73 -28.92
C ILE A 1009 -23.95 1.49 -29.97
N ASP A 1010 -24.11 2.02 -31.18
CA ASP A 1010 -23.11 1.92 -32.26
C ASP A 1010 -21.77 2.56 -31.85
N GLU A 1011 -21.78 3.79 -31.32
CA GLU A 1011 -20.59 4.45 -30.80
C GLU A 1011 -19.87 3.60 -29.73
N SER A 1012 -20.64 3.02 -28.80
CA SER A 1012 -20.09 2.15 -27.74
C SER A 1012 -19.58 0.81 -28.29
N LYS A 1013 -20.26 0.17 -29.24
CA LYS A 1013 -19.85 -1.11 -29.84
C LYS A 1013 -18.57 -0.93 -30.68
N ARG A 1014 -18.44 0.18 -31.43
CA ARG A 1014 -17.22 0.53 -32.19
C ARG A 1014 -16.00 0.80 -31.32
N GLN A 1015 -16.18 1.32 -30.10
CA GLN A 1015 -15.06 1.50 -29.17
C GLN A 1015 -14.49 0.17 -28.65
N ARG A 1016 -15.24 -0.93 -28.77
CA ARG A 1016 -14.88 -2.26 -28.23
C ARG A 1016 -14.45 -3.26 -29.31
N ARG A 1017 -14.67 -2.96 -30.58
CA ARG A 1017 -14.43 -3.86 -31.72
C ARG A 1017 -13.55 -3.18 -32.76
N ASP A 1018 -12.63 -3.95 -33.34
CA ASP A 1018 -11.79 -3.48 -34.45
C ASP A 1018 -12.52 -3.55 -35.81
N ASP A 1019 -13.63 -4.30 -35.88
CA ASP A 1019 -14.49 -4.43 -37.06
C ASP A 1019 -15.78 -3.59 -36.95
N GLU A 1020 -16.24 -3.05 -38.09
CA GLU A 1020 -17.52 -2.32 -38.13
C GLU A 1020 -18.68 -3.31 -37.97
N PRO A 1021 -19.47 -3.21 -36.89
CA PRO A 1021 -20.49 -4.22 -36.59
C PRO A 1021 -21.65 -4.18 -37.59
N SER A 1022 -22.25 -5.35 -37.84
CA SER A 1022 -23.42 -5.52 -38.71
C SER A 1022 -24.61 -4.70 -38.20
N ARG A 1023 -25.37 -4.10 -39.12
CA ARG A 1023 -26.58 -3.30 -38.83
C ARG A 1023 -27.62 -3.56 -39.92
N SER A 1024 -28.91 -3.50 -39.57
CA SER A 1024 -29.97 -3.50 -40.57
C SER A 1024 -30.01 -2.15 -41.29
N VAL A 1025 -30.42 -2.14 -42.56
CA VAL A 1025 -30.60 -0.91 -43.35
C VAL A 1025 -32.09 -0.60 -43.43
N ILE A 1026 -32.48 0.54 -42.87
CA ILE A 1026 -33.86 1.04 -42.88
C ILE A 1026 -33.85 2.39 -43.60
N ASN A 1027 -34.62 2.51 -44.68
CA ASN A 1027 -34.72 3.73 -45.49
C ASN A 1027 -33.37 4.33 -45.94
N GLY A 1028 -32.34 3.50 -46.11
CA GLY A 1028 -30.99 3.91 -46.54
C GLY A 1028 -30.04 4.24 -45.39
N GLU A 1029 -30.50 4.22 -44.14
CA GLU A 1029 -29.68 4.42 -42.94
C GLU A 1029 -29.37 3.08 -42.26
N ALA A 1030 -28.13 2.91 -41.79
CA ALA A 1030 -27.72 1.73 -41.02
C ALA A 1030 -28.07 1.94 -39.54
N ILE A 1031 -29.01 1.15 -39.02
CA ILE A 1031 -29.57 1.29 -37.67
C ILE A 1031 -29.63 -0.10 -37.01
N TYR A 1032 -29.34 -0.17 -35.70
CA TYR A 1032 -29.57 -1.37 -34.90
C TYR A 1032 -31.07 -1.64 -34.69
N PRO A 1033 -31.49 -2.89 -34.47
CA PRO A 1033 -30.67 -4.08 -34.20
C PRO A 1033 -30.07 -4.74 -35.46
N GLU A 1034 -29.27 -5.80 -35.28
CA GLU A 1034 -28.79 -6.64 -36.39
C GLU A 1034 -29.95 -7.42 -37.05
N GLU A 1035 -29.78 -7.93 -38.27
CA GLU A 1035 -30.89 -8.57 -39.01
C GLU A 1035 -31.43 -9.83 -38.30
N GLY A 1036 -30.56 -10.58 -37.60
CA GLY A 1036 -30.97 -11.72 -36.78
C GLY A 1036 -31.88 -11.30 -35.63
N ASP A 1037 -31.46 -10.30 -34.87
CA ASP A 1037 -32.20 -9.73 -33.74
C ASP A 1037 -33.52 -9.08 -34.19
N ARG A 1038 -33.49 -8.37 -35.31
CA ARG A 1038 -34.69 -7.82 -35.96
C ARG A 1038 -35.69 -8.92 -36.27
N GLN A 1039 -35.22 -10.06 -36.76
CA GLN A 1039 -36.09 -11.20 -37.05
C GLN A 1039 -36.72 -11.78 -35.78
N ILE A 1040 -35.95 -11.88 -34.69
CA ILE A 1040 -36.46 -12.30 -33.38
C ILE A 1040 -37.56 -11.35 -32.88
N ILE A 1041 -37.39 -10.03 -33.05
CA ILE A 1041 -38.42 -9.04 -32.68
C ILE A 1041 -39.70 -9.25 -33.50
N ILE A 1042 -39.58 -9.45 -34.82
CA ILE A 1042 -40.73 -9.69 -35.70
C ILE A 1042 -41.46 -10.97 -35.31
N ASP A 1043 -40.73 -12.05 -35.05
CA ASP A 1043 -41.30 -13.34 -34.66
C ASP A 1043 -42.00 -13.24 -33.29
N ALA A 1044 -41.35 -12.58 -32.31
CA ALA A 1044 -41.92 -12.36 -30.99
C ALA A 1044 -43.21 -11.52 -31.04
N ALA A 1045 -43.18 -10.43 -31.81
CA ALA A 1045 -44.31 -9.53 -31.99
C ALA A 1045 -45.48 -10.22 -32.73
N SER A 1046 -45.18 -11.02 -33.76
CA SER A 1046 -46.20 -11.80 -34.48
C SER A 1046 -46.83 -12.85 -33.57
N LEU A 1047 -46.03 -13.62 -32.83
CA LEU A 1047 -46.55 -14.59 -31.87
C LEU A 1047 -47.39 -13.92 -30.77
N ALA A 1048 -47.00 -12.73 -30.32
CA ALA A 1048 -47.77 -11.97 -29.34
C ALA A 1048 -49.11 -11.46 -29.90
N SER A 1049 -49.20 -11.11 -31.18
CA SER A 1049 -50.46 -10.69 -31.83
C SER A 1049 -51.40 -11.85 -32.14
N TYR A 1050 -50.91 -13.09 -32.12
CA TYR A 1050 -51.66 -14.28 -32.49
C TYR A 1050 -52.46 -14.89 -31.35
N SER A 1051 -53.53 -15.60 -31.71
CA SER A 1051 -54.37 -16.38 -30.81
C SER A 1051 -54.28 -17.88 -31.15
N SER A 1052 -55.03 -18.73 -30.45
CA SER A 1052 -55.03 -20.17 -30.74
C SER A 1052 -55.71 -20.55 -32.06
N SER A 1053 -56.32 -19.59 -32.77
CA SER A 1053 -56.90 -19.82 -34.10
C SER A 1053 -55.83 -20.09 -35.17
N ILE A 1054 -54.64 -19.50 -35.01
CA ILE A 1054 -53.53 -19.64 -35.97
C ILE A 1054 -52.79 -20.95 -35.74
N SER A 1055 -52.59 -21.33 -34.46
CA SER A 1055 -52.00 -22.61 -34.11
C SER A 1055 -52.54 -23.12 -32.78
N PRO A 1056 -53.02 -24.39 -32.72
CA PRO A 1056 -53.51 -24.98 -31.48
C PRO A 1056 -52.42 -25.10 -30.41
N LYS A 1057 -51.13 -25.07 -30.80
CA LYS A 1057 -49.99 -25.09 -29.88
C LYS A 1057 -49.88 -23.81 -29.05
N LEU A 1058 -50.57 -22.74 -29.44
CA LEU A 1058 -50.63 -21.46 -28.72
C LEU A 1058 -51.72 -21.45 -27.63
N ARG A 1059 -52.56 -22.49 -27.52
CA ARG A 1059 -53.73 -22.53 -26.63
C ARG A 1059 -53.40 -22.23 -25.17
N ASP A 1060 -52.36 -22.85 -24.64
CA ASP A 1060 -51.93 -22.77 -23.25
C ASP A 1060 -50.78 -21.78 -23.05
N ILE A 1061 -50.55 -20.87 -24.01
CA ILE A 1061 -49.52 -19.84 -23.93
C ILE A 1061 -50.12 -18.54 -23.38
N GLY A 1062 -49.53 -18.03 -22.30
CA GLY A 1062 -50.00 -16.81 -21.62
C GLY A 1062 -49.24 -15.54 -21.97
N SER A 1063 -47.98 -15.68 -22.40
CA SER A 1063 -47.12 -14.56 -22.76
C SER A 1063 -45.99 -15.03 -23.67
N VAL A 1064 -45.49 -14.13 -24.51
CA VAL A 1064 -44.24 -14.33 -25.27
C VAL A 1064 -43.11 -13.59 -24.55
N LEU A 1065 -42.01 -14.30 -24.31
CA LEU A 1065 -40.79 -13.78 -23.72
C LEU A 1065 -39.63 -13.96 -24.71
N VAL A 1066 -38.69 -13.02 -24.76
CA VAL A 1066 -37.42 -13.14 -25.47
C VAL A 1066 -36.32 -13.18 -24.42
N ALA A 1067 -35.61 -14.30 -24.33
CA ALA A 1067 -34.49 -14.47 -23.41
C ALA A 1067 -33.21 -14.00 -24.09
N THR A 1068 -32.72 -12.81 -23.71
CA THR A 1068 -31.52 -12.20 -24.27
C THR A 1068 -30.89 -11.22 -23.28
N ARG A 1069 -29.56 -11.10 -23.36
CA ARG A 1069 -28.78 -10.10 -22.62
C ARG A 1069 -28.21 -9.02 -23.55
N ASP A 1070 -28.59 -9.00 -24.82
CA ASP A 1070 -28.11 -7.99 -25.77
C ASP A 1070 -28.67 -6.60 -25.45
N SER A 1071 -27.78 -5.62 -25.49
CA SER A 1071 -28.08 -4.18 -25.46
C SER A 1071 -29.21 -3.78 -26.42
N ASP A 1072 -29.29 -4.39 -27.60
CA ASP A 1072 -30.25 -4.05 -28.65
C ASP A 1072 -31.70 -4.23 -28.19
N PHE A 1073 -31.95 -5.25 -27.37
CA PHE A 1073 -33.24 -5.47 -26.72
C PHE A 1073 -33.34 -4.74 -25.39
N ARG A 1074 -32.30 -4.84 -24.53
CA ARG A 1074 -32.35 -4.33 -23.15
C ARG A 1074 -32.56 -2.83 -23.10
N MET A 1075 -31.99 -2.09 -24.04
CA MET A 1075 -32.12 -0.64 -24.09
C MET A 1075 -33.54 -0.19 -24.46
N ILE A 1076 -34.38 -1.03 -25.05
CA ILE A 1076 -35.76 -0.64 -25.41
C ILE A 1076 -36.81 -1.65 -24.93
N ARG A 1077 -36.46 -2.54 -23.99
CA ARG A 1077 -37.31 -3.67 -23.58
C ARG A 1077 -38.75 -3.30 -23.21
N ARG A 1078 -38.95 -2.19 -22.48
CA ARG A 1078 -40.30 -1.74 -22.08
C ARG A 1078 -41.05 -1.13 -23.25
N SER A 1079 -40.36 -0.44 -24.16
CA SER A 1079 -40.97 0.10 -25.38
C SER A 1079 -41.42 -1.04 -26.30
N LEU A 1080 -40.63 -2.12 -26.40
CA LEU A 1080 -41.03 -3.33 -27.12
C LEU A 1080 -42.25 -4.01 -26.48
N GLU A 1081 -42.26 -4.12 -25.15
CA GLU A 1081 -43.38 -4.71 -24.40
C GLU A 1081 -44.68 -3.93 -24.56
N GLU A 1082 -44.64 -2.60 -24.47
CA GLU A 1082 -45.84 -1.77 -24.63
C GLU A 1082 -46.35 -1.73 -26.08
N GLN A 1083 -45.45 -1.71 -27.07
CA GLN A 1083 -45.82 -1.59 -28.48
C GLN A 1083 -46.24 -2.93 -29.10
N TYR A 1084 -45.53 -4.02 -28.79
CA TYR A 1084 -45.70 -5.32 -29.45
C TYR A 1084 -46.19 -6.44 -28.52
N GLY A 1085 -46.19 -6.24 -27.20
CA GLY A 1085 -46.83 -7.17 -26.26
C GLY A 1085 -46.00 -8.39 -25.86
N PHE A 1086 -44.72 -8.46 -26.22
CA PHE A 1086 -43.78 -9.48 -25.74
C PHE A 1086 -42.79 -8.88 -24.73
N VAL A 1087 -42.23 -9.70 -23.85
CA VAL A 1087 -41.34 -9.24 -22.77
C VAL A 1087 -39.92 -9.67 -23.05
N VAL A 1088 -38.94 -8.79 -22.80
CA VAL A 1088 -37.53 -9.17 -22.80
C VAL A 1088 -37.10 -9.54 -21.39
N VAL A 1089 -36.49 -10.72 -21.23
CA VAL A 1089 -35.99 -11.24 -19.95
C VAL A 1089 -34.48 -11.48 -20.03
N GLU A 1090 -33.74 -11.00 -19.03
CA GLU A 1090 -32.26 -11.02 -19.01
C GLU A 1090 -31.68 -11.92 -17.92
N ASN A 1091 -32.54 -12.41 -17.00
CA ASN A 1091 -32.16 -13.29 -15.90
C ASN A 1091 -33.32 -14.20 -15.47
N ALA A 1092 -32.98 -15.20 -14.63
CA ALA A 1092 -33.92 -16.22 -14.16
C ALA A 1092 -35.07 -15.63 -13.34
N ASP A 1093 -34.80 -14.63 -12.50
CA ASP A 1093 -35.81 -13.99 -11.67
C ASP A 1093 -36.92 -13.33 -12.51
N GLN A 1094 -36.56 -12.71 -13.63
CA GLN A 1094 -37.52 -12.11 -14.57
C GLN A 1094 -38.37 -13.16 -15.28
N ILE A 1095 -37.81 -14.33 -15.62
CA ILE A 1095 -38.59 -15.45 -16.17
C ILE A 1095 -39.59 -15.93 -15.11
N THR A 1096 -39.13 -16.20 -13.89
CA THR A 1096 -40.01 -16.74 -12.85
C THR A 1096 -41.09 -15.73 -12.42
N LYS A 1097 -40.79 -14.43 -12.37
CA LYS A 1097 -41.80 -13.37 -12.21
C LYS A 1097 -42.85 -13.39 -13.32
N SER A 1098 -42.46 -13.76 -14.54
CA SER A 1098 -43.37 -13.88 -15.67
C SER A 1098 -44.22 -15.16 -15.56
N VAL A 1099 -43.64 -16.28 -15.10
CA VAL A 1099 -44.35 -17.53 -14.80
C VAL A 1099 -45.38 -17.36 -13.69
N ASN A 1100 -45.07 -16.61 -12.63
CA ASN A 1100 -45.99 -16.39 -11.50
C ASN A 1100 -47.12 -15.39 -11.83
N ARG A 1101 -46.96 -14.59 -12.89
CA ARG A 1101 -47.99 -13.66 -13.39
C ARG A 1101 -48.96 -14.35 -14.36
N SER A 1102 -48.51 -15.38 -15.09
CA SER A 1102 -49.35 -16.26 -15.90
C SER A 1102 -50.09 -17.27 -15.04
#